data_AF-A0A1E1X8D8-F1
#
_entry.id   AF-A0A1E1X8D8-F1
#
_cell.length_a   1.000
_cell.length_b   1.000
_cell.length_c   1.000
_cell.angle_alpha   90.00
_cell.angle_beta   90.00
_cell.angle_gamma   90.00
#
_symmetry.space_group_name_H-M   'P 1'
#
loop_
_entity.id
_entity.type
_entity.pdbx_description
1 polymer ?
#
loop_
_entity_poly.entity_id
_entity_poly.type
_entity_poly.pdbx_seq_one_letter_code
_entity_poly.pdbx_strand_id
1 'polypeptide(L)'
;FDLEDGPGGAGGGRALLEASSPSGAGLVLSNFPPQRRESFLYRSDSEFEMSPKSVSRHSSIGSEAHGEDQIVTPFAQILASLRSVLNNIKHLTKDVPPTMKVPSGSPGTNTSCSSLTEEEYSQMASNTVKELEWCLEQLETIQSHRSVGDMASSKFKRMLNKELSHFSESKSGSQISEYICNTFLDKVQDLDLQVLRPEECVAVPGSGVPGVPVPAVPGSGGKTRQHRPSDAMSQISGIRRSLHHTNSLTTLPKYGVETPREQELGLALQDLDRWGCNIFKVAEYAAGKPLTTITYTIFKDRDLLKTFDISSKKFLTFLMTLEDHYLKVPYHNSSHAADVTQSIHVLLLSPALDTVFTDLEIMAALFAGAIHDVDHPGVTNQYLINTSSELAIMYNDESVLENHSLAVAFKLLQDETCNIFENLTKKQRLTMRKMVIDMVLATDMSKHMSLLADLKTMVETKKVAGSGVLLLDNYTERIQVLQNMIHCADLSNPTKPLELYRTWVDLVMSEFFMQGDKERAENLDISPMCDRHTATIEKTQVGFIDYIAHPLWETWADLVHPDAQEILDRLEENRDWYQNMIPISPTSSVPDIAPDGNGGGGGDGEEDGDDGSGKGGDKIKFQITIEEPEDDDNCIREESPTSSDG
;
A
#
# COMPACT_ATOMS: atom_id res chain seq x y z
N PHE A 1 44.52 17.31 -6.43
CA PHE A 1 45.88 17.47 -6.95
C PHE A 1 46.03 16.44 -8.04
N ASP A 2 46.03 16.90 -9.28
CA ASP A 2 46.50 16.14 -10.43
C ASP A 2 47.94 15.65 -10.21
N LEU A 3 48.29 14.55 -10.88
CA LEU A 3 49.37 14.49 -11.88
C LEU A 3 50.03 13.10 -11.87
N GLU A 4 50.01 12.44 -13.02
CA GLU A 4 51.28 12.11 -13.68
C GLU A 4 51.14 12.27 -15.20
N ASP A 5 52.01 13.09 -15.76
CA ASP A 5 52.58 12.91 -17.11
C ASP A 5 53.84 12.05 -16.95
N GLY A 6 54.06 11.11 -17.89
CA GLY A 6 55.23 10.22 -17.91
C GLY A 6 56.53 10.89 -18.39
N PRO A 7 57.41 10.19 -19.13
CA PRO A 7 57.68 8.75 -19.16
C PRO A 7 59.20 8.45 -19.09
N GLY A 8 59.59 7.17 -18.89
CA GLY A 8 60.91 6.73 -19.34
C GLY A 8 61.55 5.53 -18.65
N GLY A 9 61.34 4.34 -19.23
CA GLY A 9 62.47 3.50 -19.63
C GLY A 9 63.06 2.47 -18.65
N ALA A 10 62.62 1.23 -18.87
CA ALA A 10 63.42 -0.01 -18.92
C ALA A 10 63.83 -0.73 -17.61
N GLY A 11 63.40 -2.00 -17.49
CA GLY A 11 64.23 -3.05 -16.89
C GLY A 11 63.55 -4.03 -15.93
N GLY A 12 62.84 -5.03 -16.45
CA GLY A 12 62.82 -6.44 -16.01
C GLY A 12 62.58 -6.85 -14.54
N GLY A 13 61.49 -7.59 -14.31
CA GLY A 13 61.55 -8.96 -13.75
C GLY A 13 61.35 -9.20 -12.23
N ARG A 14 60.23 -9.90 -11.94
CA ARG A 14 60.00 -10.94 -10.89
C ARG A 14 59.86 -10.58 -9.38
N ALA A 15 58.63 -10.87 -8.90
CA ALA A 15 58.25 -11.81 -7.82
C ALA A 15 58.49 -11.49 -6.31
N LEU A 16 57.35 -11.41 -5.60
CA LEU A 16 56.89 -12.14 -4.39
C LEU A 16 57.71 -12.18 -3.08
N LEU A 17 56.95 -12.11 -1.96
CA LEU A 17 57.12 -12.67 -0.58
C LEU A 17 57.04 -11.60 0.52
N GLU A 18 56.00 -11.57 1.36
CA GLU A 18 55.72 -12.42 2.54
C GLU A 18 56.49 -11.94 3.79
N ALA A 19 55.79 -11.69 4.91
CA ALA A 19 56.41 -11.50 6.21
C ALA A 19 55.47 -11.88 7.36
N SER A 20 56.06 -12.63 8.28
CA SER A 20 55.52 -13.42 9.39
C SER A 20 55.77 -12.78 10.76
N SER A 21 55.10 -13.30 11.79
CA SER A 21 55.05 -12.88 13.21
C SER A 21 56.39 -12.85 13.98
N PRO A 22 56.37 -12.37 15.25
CA PRO A 22 57.02 -13.14 16.32
C PRO A 22 56.24 -13.30 17.64
N SER A 23 56.59 -14.41 18.30
CA SER A 23 56.33 -15.03 19.62
C SER A 23 56.22 -14.07 20.84
N GLY A 24 55.66 -14.37 22.02
CA GLY A 24 55.28 -15.61 22.71
C GLY A 24 55.70 -15.51 24.20
N ALA A 25 54.75 -15.55 25.16
CA ALA A 25 55.00 -15.78 26.58
C ALA A 25 53.77 -16.46 27.21
N GLY A 26 53.93 -17.70 27.67
CA GLY A 26 52.84 -18.60 28.04
C GLY A 26 52.34 -18.45 29.48
N LEU A 27 51.04 -18.72 29.65
CA LEU A 27 50.44 -19.23 30.89
C LEU A 27 49.46 -20.35 30.52
N VAL A 28 49.51 -21.41 31.33
CA VAL A 28 48.97 -22.75 31.11
C VAL A 28 47.44 -22.77 30.97
N LEU A 29 46.94 -23.34 29.87
CA LEU A 29 45.53 -23.60 29.59
C LEU A 29 45.03 -24.82 30.38
N SER A 30 44.07 -24.62 31.28
CA SER A 30 43.13 -25.67 31.68
C SER A 30 42.00 -25.74 30.66
N ASN A 31 41.92 -26.87 29.94
CA ASN A 31 40.86 -27.19 28.98
C ASN A 31 39.46 -27.15 29.63
N PHE A 32 38.64 -26.18 29.21
CA PHE A 32 37.19 -26.31 29.19
C PHE A 32 36.71 -26.02 27.76
N PRO A 33 35.80 -26.81 27.17
CA PRO A 33 35.22 -26.47 25.87
C PRO A 33 34.48 -25.12 26.00
N PRO A 34 34.48 -24.26 24.96
CA PRO A 34 33.77 -22.99 25.03
C PRO A 34 32.28 -23.30 25.16
N GLN A 35 31.72 -23.03 26.34
CA GLN A 35 30.27 -22.95 26.49
C GLN A 35 29.79 -21.87 25.52
N ARG A 36 29.10 -22.31 24.46
CA ARG A 36 28.42 -21.42 23.52
C ARG A 36 27.50 -20.54 24.37
N ARG A 37 27.77 -19.23 24.37
CA ARG A 37 26.98 -18.25 25.11
C ARG A 37 25.52 -18.40 24.68
N GLU A 38 24.62 -18.68 25.61
CA GLU A 38 23.20 -18.83 25.30
C GLU A 38 22.66 -17.53 24.72
N SER A 39 22.22 -17.57 23.47
CA SER A 39 21.49 -16.46 22.88
C SER A 39 20.08 -16.42 23.46
N PHE A 40 19.48 -15.22 23.53
CA PHE A 40 18.05 -15.08 23.87
C PHE A 40 17.14 -15.92 22.95
N LEU A 41 17.61 -16.27 21.75
CA LEU A 41 16.93 -17.13 20.80
C LEU A 41 16.91 -18.63 21.18
N TYR A 42 17.69 -19.08 22.16
CA TYR A 42 17.82 -20.50 22.49
C TYR A 42 17.86 -20.76 24.01
N ARG A 43 17.21 -19.91 24.81
CA ARG A 43 17.11 -20.16 26.25
C ARG A 43 16.05 -21.21 26.54
N SER A 44 16.46 -22.30 27.19
CA SER A 44 15.56 -23.27 27.81
C SER A 44 14.93 -22.62 29.04
N ASP A 45 13.60 -22.66 29.18
CA ASP A 45 12.83 -22.12 30.32
C ASP A 45 13.10 -22.83 31.68
N SER A 46 14.25 -23.49 31.86
CA SER A 46 14.51 -24.45 32.94
C SER A 46 15.51 -23.99 34.02
N GLU A 47 15.75 -22.69 34.20
CA GLU A 47 16.49 -22.20 35.39
C GLU A 47 15.68 -21.16 36.17
N PHE A 48 14.70 -21.64 36.94
CA PHE A 48 14.08 -20.87 38.01
C PHE A 48 13.89 -21.74 39.26
N GLU A 49 14.93 -21.87 40.10
CA GLU A 49 14.75 -22.02 41.55
C GLU A 49 16.08 -21.80 42.32
N MET A 50 16.15 -20.73 43.11
CA MET A 50 17.12 -20.57 44.20
C MET A 50 16.38 -20.53 45.55
N SER A 51 16.34 -21.66 46.27
CA SER A 51 16.42 -21.68 47.75
C SER A 51 16.54 -23.10 48.37
N PRO A 52 17.04 -23.24 49.62
CA PRO A 52 17.94 -24.34 49.97
C PRO A 52 17.35 -25.47 50.86
N LYS A 53 17.84 -26.69 50.59
CA LYS A 53 18.00 -27.89 51.47
C LYS A 53 16.75 -28.55 52.10
N SER A 54 16.49 -29.80 51.70
CA SER A 54 16.72 -31.01 52.53
C SER A 54 16.35 -32.32 51.79
N VAL A 55 16.90 -33.43 52.27
CA VAL A 55 17.13 -34.73 51.61
C VAL A 55 15.89 -35.64 51.65
N SER A 56 15.54 -36.38 50.57
CA SER A 56 15.16 -37.82 50.62
C SER A 56 14.76 -38.42 49.26
N ARG A 57 15.61 -39.34 48.76
CA ARG A 57 15.42 -40.65 48.09
C ARG A 57 14.27 -40.90 47.05
N HIS A 58 14.60 -41.81 46.10
CA HIS A 58 13.79 -42.72 45.24
C HIS A 58 12.66 -42.15 44.36
N SER A 59 12.44 -42.48 43.07
CA SER A 59 13.10 -43.31 42.06
C SER A 59 12.43 -43.06 40.68
N SER A 60 13.25 -43.07 39.63
CA SER A 60 13.05 -43.66 38.28
C SER A 60 11.89 -43.30 37.33
N ILE A 61 12.31 -43.10 36.07
CA ILE A 61 11.70 -43.49 34.79
C ILE A 61 10.80 -42.46 34.09
N GLY A 62 11.24 -42.07 32.88
CA GLY A 62 10.45 -41.32 31.91
C GLY A 62 11.20 -40.17 31.23
N SER A 63 12.43 -40.37 30.73
CA SER A 63 13.04 -39.42 29.80
C SER A 63 12.45 -39.65 28.40
N GLU A 64 11.24 -39.14 28.16
CA GLU A 64 10.82 -38.84 26.79
C GLU A 64 11.49 -37.54 26.36
N ALA A 65 12.08 -37.60 25.18
CA ALA A 65 12.85 -36.54 24.57
C ALA A 65 12.01 -35.27 24.45
N HIS A 66 12.32 -34.26 25.27
CA HIS A 66 12.10 -32.88 24.87
C HIS A 66 13.02 -32.62 23.66
N GLY A 67 12.43 -32.69 22.47
CA GLY A 67 13.04 -32.12 21.28
C GLY A 67 13.39 -30.67 21.59
N GLU A 68 14.63 -30.33 21.30
CA GLU A 68 15.14 -28.96 21.36
C GLU A 68 14.13 -28.02 20.70
N ASP A 69 13.66 -26.99 21.42
CA ASP A 69 12.88 -25.90 20.84
C ASP A 69 13.81 -25.08 19.93
N GLN A 70 14.12 -25.63 18.75
CA GLN A 70 14.61 -24.85 17.64
C GLN A 70 13.52 -23.82 17.32
N ILE A 71 13.87 -22.53 17.29
CA ILE A 71 12.97 -21.52 16.76
C ILE A 71 12.74 -21.82 15.29
N VAL A 72 11.66 -22.53 15.02
CA VAL A 72 11.08 -22.71 13.69
C VAL A 72 10.23 -21.47 13.40
N THR A 73 10.30 -20.97 12.17
CA THR A 73 9.42 -19.87 11.74
C THR A 73 7.97 -20.27 12.02
N PRO A 74 7.11 -19.37 12.51
CA PRO A 74 5.75 -19.74 12.89
C PRO A 74 4.98 -20.40 11.74
N PHE A 75 5.25 -20.00 10.50
CA PHE A 75 4.70 -20.65 9.30
C PHE A 75 5.15 -22.11 9.14
N ALA A 76 6.45 -22.41 9.28
CA ALA A 76 6.93 -23.80 9.20
C ALA A 76 6.43 -24.65 10.39
N GLN A 77 6.23 -24.04 11.56
CA GLN A 77 5.61 -24.70 12.71
C GLN A 77 4.13 -25.05 12.43
N ILE A 78 3.37 -24.11 11.87
CA ILE A 78 1.97 -24.34 11.45
C ILE A 78 1.90 -25.43 10.39
N LEU A 79 2.74 -25.39 9.35
CA LEU A 79 2.80 -26.43 8.32
C LEU A 79 3.14 -27.80 8.90
N ALA A 80 4.14 -27.89 9.79
CA ALA A 80 4.49 -29.15 10.45
C ALA A 80 3.34 -29.69 11.31
N SER A 81 2.66 -28.83 12.06
CA SER A 81 1.49 -29.20 12.86
C SER A 81 0.32 -29.66 11.98
N LEU A 82 -0.01 -28.93 10.91
CA LEU A 82 -1.08 -29.30 9.98
C LEU A 82 -0.79 -30.61 9.23
N ARG A 83 0.47 -30.85 8.83
CA ARG A 83 0.91 -32.14 8.26
C ARG A 83 0.75 -33.29 9.27
N SER A 84 1.07 -33.05 10.55
CA SER A 84 0.85 -34.01 11.62
C SER A 84 -0.65 -34.30 11.83
N VAL A 85 -1.49 -33.27 11.84
CA VAL A 85 -2.96 -33.41 11.92
C VAL A 85 -3.50 -34.20 10.73
N LEU A 86 -3.07 -33.89 9.49
CA LEU A 86 -3.46 -34.64 8.30
C LEU A 86 -3.08 -36.13 8.40
N ASN A 87 -1.86 -36.43 8.87
CA ASN A 87 -1.40 -37.80 9.07
C ASN A 87 -2.26 -38.53 10.11
N ASN A 88 -2.58 -37.88 11.23
CA ASN A 88 -3.43 -38.44 12.27
C ASN A 88 -4.86 -38.68 11.76
N ILE A 89 -5.43 -37.74 11.00
CA ILE A 89 -6.76 -37.91 10.37
C ILE A 89 -6.73 -39.08 9.40
N LYS A 90 -5.72 -39.18 8.52
CA LYS A 90 -5.56 -40.31 7.60
C LYS A 90 -5.52 -41.65 8.33
N HIS A 91 -4.84 -41.73 9.47
CA HIS A 91 -4.80 -42.92 10.31
C HIS A 91 -6.17 -43.22 10.94
N LEU A 92 -6.81 -42.22 11.55
CA LEU A 92 -8.14 -42.37 12.18
C LEU A 92 -9.24 -42.75 11.18
N THR A 93 -9.13 -42.32 9.93
CA THR A 93 -10.09 -42.64 8.87
C THR A 93 -9.83 -43.99 8.18
N LYS A 94 -8.61 -44.52 8.27
CA LYS A 94 -8.24 -45.84 7.72
C LYS A 94 -8.56 -47.00 8.67
N ASP A 95 -8.58 -46.74 9.99
CA ASP A 95 -8.65 -47.77 11.03
C ASP A 95 -9.98 -47.82 11.81
N VAL A 96 -11.14 -47.45 11.21
CA VAL A 96 -12.44 -47.70 11.87
C VAL A 96 -12.78 -49.20 11.79
N PRO A 97 -12.78 -49.97 12.91
CA PRO A 97 -13.17 -51.37 12.88
C PRO A 97 -14.71 -51.47 12.86
N PRO A 98 -15.29 -52.46 12.15
CA PRO A 98 -16.74 -52.61 12.04
C PRO A 98 -17.35 -53.24 13.28
N THR A 99 -17.09 -52.75 14.50
CA THR A 99 -17.78 -53.21 15.71
C THR A 99 -17.72 -52.19 16.86
N MET A 100 -18.71 -51.32 16.93
CA MET A 100 -19.35 -51.00 18.22
C MET A 100 -20.81 -51.44 18.16
N LYS A 101 -21.03 -52.76 18.14
CA LYS A 101 -22.33 -53.32 18.50
C LYS A 101 -22.55 -53.02 19.98
N VAL A 102 -23.44 -52.07 20.27
CA VAL A 102 -24.02 -51.88 21.60
C VAL A 102 -24.59 -53.23 22.07
N PRO A 103 -24.31 -53.69 23.30
CA PRO A 103 -24.93 -54.90 23.83
C PRO A 103 -26.43 -54.67 23.97
N SER A 104 -27.23 -55.53 23.34
CA SER A 104 -28.69 -55.52 23.47
C SER A 104 -29.09 -55.68 24.94
N GLY A 105 -29.72 -54.64 25.52
CA GLY A 105 -30.26 -54.72 26.86
C GLY A 105 -31.10 -53.50 27.26
N SER A 106 -32.41 -53.61 27.02
CA SER A 106 -33.53 -52.80 27.55
C SER A 106 -34.09 -51.69 26.64
N PRO A 107 -35.43 -51.65 26.41
CA PRO A 107 -36.07 -50.60 25.63
C PRO A 107 -36.41 -49.41 26.53
N GLY A 108 -35.84 -48.25 26.24
CA GLY A 108 -36.21 -47.02 26.93
C GLY A 108 -35.45 -45.82 26.40
N THR A 109 -36.23 -44.86 25.92
CA THR A 109 -35.89 -43.48 25.52
C THR A 109 -35.44 -43.25 24.07
N ASN A 110 -36.36 -42.63 23.33
CA ASN A 110 -36.11 -41.99 22.05
C ASN A 110 -35.09 -40.86 22.23
N THR A 111 -33.93 -41.01 21.63
CA THR A 111 -33.10 -39.89 21.20
C THR A 111 -32.68 -40.23 19.78
N SER A 112 -33.31 -39.60 18.81
CA SER A 112 -32.96 -39.70 17.40
C SER A 112 -31.63 -39.00 17.16
N CYS A 113 -30.53 -39.71 17.41
CA CYS A 113 -29.25 -39.41 16.80
C CYS A 113 -29.21 -40.21 15.49
N SER A 114 -29.41 -39.54 14.36
CA SER A 114 -29.28 -40.14 13.03
C SER A 114 -27.83 -40.59 12.84
N SER A 115 -27.56 -41.87 13.03
CA SER A 115 -26.26 -42.48 12.74
C SER A 115 -26.03 -42.41 11.23
N LEU A 116 -25.01 -41.66 10.81
CA LEU A 116 -24.53 -41.63 9.43
C LEU A 116 -24.28 -43.06 8.94
N THR A 117 -24.64 -43.34 7.69
CA THR A 117 -24.29 -44.64 7.08
C THR A 117 -22.78 -44.75 6.90
N GLU A 118 -22.26 -45.98 6.86
CA GLU A 118 -20.82 -46.24 6.71
C GLU A 118 -20.26 -45.64 5.40
N GLU A 119 -21.07 -45.60 4.34
CA GLU A 119 -20.76 -44.94 3.07
C GLU A 119 -20.71 -43.41 3.19
N GLU A 120 -21.67 -42.79 3.89
CA GLU A 120 -21.68 -41.34 4.14
C GLU A 120 -20.50 -40.92 5.02
N TYR A 121 -20.14 -41.73 6.03
CA TYR A 121 -18.96 -41.50 6.86
C TYR A 121 -17.67 -41.61 6.06
N SER A 122 -17.52 -42.64 5.24
CA SER A 122 -16.34 -42.84 4.38
C SER A 122 -16.19 -41.73 3.34
N GLN A 123 -17.30 -41.31 2.73
CA GLN A 123 -17.32 -40.20 1.78
C GLN A 123 -16.96 -38.86 2.44
N MET A 124 -17.52 -38.59 3.62
CA MET A 124 -17.21 -37.40 4.41
C MET A 124 -15.73 -37.37 4.80
N ALA A 125 -15.20 -38.48 5.32
CA ALA A 125 -13.78 -38.63 5.67
C ALA A 125 -12.86 -38.41 4.45
N SER A 126 -13.21 -38.98 3.29
CA SER A 126 -12.43 -38.79 2.06
C SER A 126 -12.44 -37.34 1.58
N ASN A 127 -13.60 -36.68 1.63
CA ASN A 127 -13.72 -35.27 1.24
C ASN A 127 -12.92 -34.35 2.17
N THR A 128 -13.01 -34.55 3.49
CA THR A 128 -12.26 -33.75 4.47
C THR A 128 -10.75 -33.92 4.32
N VAL A 129 -10.26 -35.13 4.03
CA VAL A 129 -8.83 -35.37 3.77
C VAL A 129 -8.38 -34.64 2.50
N LYS A 130 -9.16 -34.70 1.41
CA LYS A 130 -8.85 -34.01 0.16
C LYS A 130 -8.85 -32.49 0.30
N GLU A 131 -9.82 -31.92 1.03
CA GLU A 131 -9.85 -30.49 1.33
C GLU A 131 -8.63 -30.06 2.14
N LEU A 132 -8.25 -30.84 3.16
CA LEU A 132 -7.07 -30.53 3.99
C LEU A 132 -5.75 -30.67 3.21
N GLU A 133 -5.64 -31.66 2.32
CA GLU A 133 -4.50 -31.79 1.40
C GLU A 133 -4.40 -30.59 0.46
N TRP A 134 -5.53 -30.19 -0.14
CA TRP A 134 -5.59 -29.00 -0.99
C TRP A 134 -5.22 -27.73 -0.21
N CYS A 135 -5.74 -27.54 1.01
CA CYS A 135 -5.37 -26.41 1.87
C CYS A 135 -3.86 -26.38 2.19
N LEU A 136 -3.24 -27.54 2.44
CA LEU A 136 -1.80 -27.62 2.66
C LEU A 136 -0.98 -27.29 1.41
N GLU A 137 -1.42 -27.75 0.24
CA GLU A 137 -0.81 -27.41 -1.05
C GLU A 137 -0.96 -25.91 -1.36
N GLN A 138 -2.12 -25.32 -1.10
CA GLN A 138 -2.33 -23.88 -1.21
C GLN A 138 -1.44 -23.10 -0.23
N LEU A 139 -1.35 -23.53 1.03
CA LEU A 139 -0.46 -22.88 2.01
C LEU A 139 1.01 -22.96 1.57
N GLU A 140 1.44 -24.08 1.01
CA GLU A 140 2.82 -24.25 0.51
C GLU A 140 3.12 -23.41 -0.73
N THR A 141 2.12 -23.18 -1.60
CA THR A 141 2.25 -22.33 -2.80
C THR A 141 2.06 -20.84 -2.51
N ILE A 142 1.40 -20.46 -1.42
CA ILE A 142 1.23 -19.06 -0.95
C ILE A 142 2.54 -18.47 -0.37
N GLN A 143 3.66 -19.20 -0.40
CA GLN A 143 4.97 -18.72 0.07
C GLN A 143 5.53 -17.59 -0.80
N SER A 144 4.98 -16.39 -0.69
CA SER A 144 5.76 -15.19 -0.98
C SER A 144 6.80 -15.05 0.14
N HIS A 145 8.08 -15.01 -0.21
CA HIS A 145 9.18 -14.86 0.75
C HIS A 145 8.97 -13.71 1.76
N ARG A 146 8.24 -12.67 1.34
CA ARG A 146 7.86 -11.52 2.18
C ARG A 146 6.89 -11.89 3.31
N SER A 147 5.79 -12.61 3.04
CA SER A 147 4.77 -12.94 4.05
C SER A 147 5.30 -13.85 5.17
N VAL A 148 6.08 -14.87 4.81
CA VAL A 148 6.73 -15.77 5.76
C VAL A 148 7.82 -15.03 6.56
N GLY A 149 8.56 -14.15 5.87
CA GLY A 149 9.54 -13.25 6.48
C GLY A 149 8.92 -12.30 7.51
N ASP A 150 7.77 -11.70 7.20
CA ASP A 150 7.02 -10.81 8.08
C ASP A 150 6.46 -11.55 9.30
N MET A 151 5.93 -12.76 9.12
CA MET A 151 5.49 -13.61 10.23
C MET A 151 6.64 -13.95 11.18
N ALA A 152 7.81 -14.30 10.64
CA ALA A 152 9.00 -14.59 11.44
C ALA A 152 9.52 -13.32 12.14
N SER A 153 9.67 -12.22 11.40
CA SER A 153 10.09 -10.91 11.90
C SER A 153 9.17 -10.43 13.03
N SER A 154 7.85 -10.52 12.87
CA SER A 154 6.87 -10.18 13.90
C SER A 154 7.02 -11.04 15.16
N LYS A 155 7.22 -12.36 15.03
CA LYS A 155 7.51 -13.25 16.17
C LYS A 155 8.81 -12.85 16.87
N PHE A 156 9.89 -12.57 16.13
CA PHE A 156 11.16 -12.12 16.69
C PHE A 156 11.05 -10.78 17.40
N LYS A 157 10.35 -9.80 16.81
CA LYS A 157 10.09 -8.49 17.43
C LYS A 157 9.32 -8.64 18.75
N ARG A 158 8.28 -9.50 18.80
CA ARG A 158 7.54 -9.79 20.04
C ARG A 158 8.40 -10.47 21.10
N MET A 159 9.19 -11.47 20.72
CA MET A 159 10.12 -12.14 21.64
C MET A 159 11.16 -11.17 22.20
N LEU A 160 11.73 -10.32 21.35
CA LEU A 160 12.69 -9.29 21.76
C LEU A 160 12.05 -8.28 22.71
N ASN A 161 10.83 -7.80 22.42
CA ASN A 161 10.08 -6.91 23.31
C ASN A 161 9.85 -7.53 24.70
N LYS A 162 9.51 -8.83 24.76
CA LYS A 162 9.32 -9.54 26.03
C LYS A 162 10.62 -9.56 26.85
N GLU A 163 11.74 -9.93 26.23
CA GLU A 163 13.05 -9.97 26.90
C GLU A 163 13.51 -8.57 27.36
N LEU A 164 13.32 -7.56 26.50
CA LEU A 164 13.70 -6.17 26.80
C LEU A 164 12.85 -5.54 27.90
N SER A 165 11.58 -5.95 28.04
CA SER A 165 10.71 -5.53 29.14
C SER A 165 11.22 -6.06 30.49
N HIS A 166 11.61 -7.33 30.54
CA HIS A 166 12.20 -7.95 31.73
C HIS A 166 13.59 -7.37 32.05
N PHE A 167 14.39 -7.03 31.03
CA PHE A 167 15.70 -6.41 31.20
C PHE A 167 15.61 -4.95 31.69
N SER A 168 14.49 -4.28 31.42
CA SER A 168 14.28 -2.85 31.77
C SER A 168 14.07 -2.58 33.26
N GLU A 169 13.89 -3.62 34.09
CA GLU A 169 13.64 -3.49 35.54
C GLU A 169 14.80 -2.86 36.32
N SER A 170 16.00 -2.81 35.75
CA SER A 170 17.16 -2.11 36.31
C SER A 170 17.36 -0.73 35.66
N LYS A 171 17.82 0.29 36.42
CA LYS A 171 18.05 1.65 35.88
C LYS A 171 19.02 1.68 34.69
N SER A 172 20.03 0.82 34.65
CA SER A 172 20.95 0.66 33.51
C SER A 172 20.33 -0.18 32.38
N GLY A 173 19.51 -1.17 32.71
CA GLY A 173 18.81 -2.00 31.73
C GLY A 173 17.70 -1.25 31.00
N SER A 174 17.05 -0.28 31.65
CA SER A 174 16.04 0.59 31.03
C SER A 174 16.62 1.43 29.86
N GLN A 175 17.80 2.04 30.03
CA GLN A 175 18.44 2.84 28.97
C GLN A 175 18.89 1.99 27.78
N ILE A 176 19.43 0.80 28.06
CA ILE A 176 19.88 -0.14 27.01
C ILE A 176 18.66 -0.73 26.29
N SER A 177 17.60 -1.07 27.02
CA SER A 177 16.34 -1.53 26.45
C SER A 177 15.72 -0.48 25.54
N GLU A 178 15.68 0.79 25.98
CA GLU A 178 15.20 1.91 25.17
C GLU A 178 16.06 2.13 23.91
N TYR A 179 17.39 2.02 24.01
CA TYR A 179 18.28 2.10 22.85
C TYR A 179 18.03 0.97 21.86
N ILE A 180 17.91 -0.29 22.33
CA ILE A 180 17.69 -1.45 21.48
C ILE A 180 16.33 -1.35 20.79
N CYS A 181 15.27 -1.02 21.55
CA CYS A 181 13.94 -0.81 20.98
C CYS A 181 13.91 0.30 19.94
N ASN A 182 14.53 1.46 20.20
CA ASN A 182 14.50 2.57 19.25
C ASN A 182 15.39 2.36 18.01
N THR A 183 16.37 1.46 18.08
CA THR A 183 17.37 1.27 17.02
C THR A 183 17.07 0.03 16.15
N PHE A 184 16.60 -1.06 16.76
CA PHE A 184 16.46 -2.37 16.08
C PHE A 184 15.01 -2.85 15.97
N LEU A 185 14.05 -2.19 16.62
CA LEU A 185 12.63 -2.44 16.41
C LEU A 185 12.04 -1.26 15.62
N ASP A 186 11.33 -1.57 14.54
CA ASP A 186 10.44 -0.59 13.95
C ASP A 186 9.47 -0.12 15.02
N LYS A 187 9.27 1.19 15.12
CA LYS A 187 8.21 1.73 15.96
C LYS A 187 6.89 1.25 15.37
N VAL A 188 6.39 0.10 15.84
CA VAL A 188 4.97 -0.19 15.82
C VAL A 188 4.36 0.91 16.67
N GLN A 189 3.99 2.02 16.03
CA GLN A 189 3.12 3.00 16.66
C GLN A 189 1.77 2.32 16.77
N ASP A 190 1.63 1.45 17.77
CA ASP A 190 0.35 1.16 18.41
C ASP A 190 -0.09 2.48 19.03
N LEU A 191 -0.56 3.38 18.18
CA LEU A 191 -1.39 4.49 18.56
C LEU A 191 -2.70 3.83 19.00
N ASP A 192 -2.76 3.44 20.28
CA ASP A 192 -4.02 3.23 20.98
C ASP A 192 -4.82 4.54 20.82
N LEU A 193 -5.61 4.61 19.76
CA LEU A 193 -6.70 5.53 19.59
C LEU A 193 -7.79 5.02 20.53
N GLN A 194 -7.60 5.30 21.83
CA GLN A 194 -8.72 5.22 22.76
C GLN A 194 -9.79 6.16 22.21
N VAL A 195 -10.85 5.56 21.67
CA VAL A 195 -12.02 6.21 21.11
C VAL A 195 -12.58 7.17 22.15
N LEU A 196 -12.34 8.47 21.96
CA LEU A 196 -13.03 9.51 22.71
C LEU A 196 -14.46 9.56 22.16
N ARG A 197 -15.36 8.75 22.73
CA ARG A 197 -16.80 8.96 22.55
C ARG A 197 -17.17 10.30 23.19
N PRO A 198 -18.01 11.12 22.53
CA PRO A 198 -18.38 12.42 23.05
C PRO A 198 -19.49 12.28 24.09
N GLU A 199 -19.16 12.14 25.37
CA GLU A 199 -20.07 12.57 26.45
C GLU A 199 -19.31 13.19 27.65
N GLU A 200 -19.88 14.30 28.13
CA GLU A 200 -19.61 15.03 29.37
C GLU A 200 -18.35 15.90 29.46
N CYS A 201 -18.41 17.09 28.84
CA CYS A 201 -17.66 18.27 29.32
C CYS A 201 -18.62 19.26 29.97
N VAL A 202 -18.83 19.13 31.29
CA VAL A 202 -19.36 20.20 32.14
C VAL A 202 -18.31 20.50 33.20
N ALA A 203 -17.63 21.64 33.08
CA ALA A 203 -16.96 22.28 34.22
C ALA A 203 -16.90 23.81 34.03
N VAL A 204 -17.57 24.49 34.97
CA VAL A 204 -17.69 25.94 35.15
C VAL A 204 -16.39 26.52 35.76
N PRO A 205 -16.06 27.82 35.54
CA PRO A 205 -14.72 28.36 35.78
C PRO A 205 -14.55 28.99 37.17
N GLY A 206 -13.30 29.06 37.63
CA GLY A 206 -12.88 30.05 38.63
C GLY A 206 -11.71 29.66 39.53
N SER A 207 -10.58 30.34 39.40
CA SER A 207 -9.93 31.14 40.45
C SER A 207 -8.45 31.38 40.11
N GLY A 208 -8.12 32.64 39.84
CA GLY A 208 -6.75 33.10 39.67
C GLY A 208 -6.15 33.58 40.98
N VAL A 209 -4.82 33.46 41.11
CA VAL A 209 -3.96 34.25 42.03
C VAL A 209 -2.56 34.41 41.37
N PRO A 210 -1.84 35.54 41.53
CA PRO A 210 -0.86 36.07 40.56
C PRO A 210 0.63 36.10 41.00
N GLY A 211 1.56 36.24 40.02
CA GLY A 211 2.94 36.79 40.10
C GLY A 211 3.97 35.93 40.87
N VAL A 212 5.28 35.85 40.57
CA VAL A 212 6.30 36.76 40.00
C VAL A 212 7.56 35.88 39.59
N PRO A 213 8.74 36.42 39.20
CA PRO A 213 9.32 36.49 37.85
C PRO A 213 10.52 35.54 37.54
N VAL A 214 10.84 35.39 36.25
CA VAL A 214 12.04 34.70 35.72
C VAL A 214 13.23 35.69 35.59
N PRO A 215 14.46 35.33 36.00
CA PRO A 215 15.63 36.19 35.82
C PRO A 215 16.28 36.03 34.42
N ALA A 216 16.59 37.16 33.80
CA ALA A 216 17.36 37.29 32.57
C ALA A 216 18.86 37.47 32.87
N VAL A 217 19.75 36.87 32.07
CA VAL A 217 21.20 37.15 32.03
C VAL A 217 21.71 36.98 30.57
N PRO A 218 22.71 37.77 30.12
CA PRO A 218 22.67 38.44 28.81
C PRO A 218 23.60 37.87 27.74
N GLY A 219 23.40 38.38 26.51
CA GLY A 219 24.14 38.03 25.31
C GLY A 219 25.61 38.49 25.27
N SER A 220 26.37 37.77 24.46
CA SER A 220 27.73 38.08 24.03
C SER A 220 27.80 37.89 22.52
N GLY A 221 27.97 38.99 21.79
CA GLY A 221 28.19 39.00 20.35
C GLY A 221 29.62 38.58 19.98
N GLY A 222 29.74 37.79 18.92
CA GLY A 222 31.00 37.46 18.26
C GLY A 222 30.77 37.25 16.78
N LYS A 223 31.34 38.14 15.95
CA LYS A 223 31.35 38.04 14.48
C LYS A 223 32.32 36.96 14.03
N THR A 224 31.85 35.94 13.31
CA THR A 224 32.72 35.04 12.53
C THR A 224 32.06 34.66 11.19
N ARG A 225 32.54 35.35 10.15
CA ARG A 225 32.82 34.94 8.77
C ARG A 225 32.14 33.65 8.27
N GLN A 226 31.16 33.82 7.38
CA GLN A 226 30.51 32.79 6.58
C GLN A 226 31.52 32.00 5.74
N HIS A 227 31.57 30.68 5.95
CA HIS A 227 32.03 29.71 4.96
C HIS A 227 30.78 28.98 4.49
N ARG A 228 30.40 29.12 3.21
CA ARG A 228 29.31 28.32 2.60
C ARG A 228 29.78 26.86 2.52
N PRO A 229 29.05 25.89 3.09
CA PRO A 229 29.16 24.51 2.67
C PRO A 229 28.48 24.39 1.30
N SER A 230 29.16 23.70 0.39
CA SER A 230 28.70 23.29 -0.93
C SER A 230 27.24 22.84 -0.94
N ASP A 231 26.50 23.26 -1.97
CA ASP A 231 25.13 22.83 -2.27
C ASP A 231 25.01 21.30 -2.21
N ALA A 232 24.40 20.81 -1.12
CA ALA A 232 23.98 19.43 -1.01
C ALA A 232 22.73 19.22 -1.88
N MET A 233 22.56 18.01 -2.43
CA MET A 233 21.41 17.55 -3.22
C MET A 233 20.10 17.48 -2.39
N SER A 234 19.74 18.55 -1.70
CA SER A 234 18.55 18.66 -0.83
C SER A 234 17.63 19.82 -1.22
N GLN A 235 17.89 20.46 -2.36
CA GLN A 235 16.96 21.41 -2.95
C GLN A 235 15.99 20.62 -3.84
N ILE A 236 14.75 20.45 -3.38
CA ILE A 236 13.63 20.10 -4.27
C ILE A 236 13.54 21.23 -5.30
N SER A 237 14.07 20.98 -6.50
CA SER A 237 14.09 21.92 -7.61
C SER A 237 12.67 22.14 -8.11
N GLY A 238 12.02 23.20 -7.60
CA GLY A 238 10.63 23.54 -7.94
C GLY A 238 10.03 24.61 -7.01
N ILE A 239 10.51 24.66 -5.77
CA ILE A 239 9.98 25.54 -4.70
C ILE A 239 10.59 26.96 -4.76
N ARG A 240 11.15 27.36 -5.92
CA ARG A 240 11.59 28.75 -6.17
C ARG A 240 10.49 29.61 -6.80
N ARG A 241 9.26 29.12 -6.89
CA ARG A 241 8.10 29.98 -7.24
C ARG A 241 7.82 30.90 -6.05
N SER A 242 7.64 32.20 -6.34
CA SER A 242 7.39 33.22 -5.33
C SER A 242 6.15 32.84 -4.52
N LEU A 243 6.28 32.83 -3.19
CA LEU A 243 5.16 32.61 -2.28
C LEU A 243 4.09 33.68 -2.50
N HIS A 244 2.83 33.29 -2.51
CA HIS A 244 1.74 34.24 -2.55
C HIS A 244 1.62 34.96 -1.20
N HIS A 245 1.89 36.26 -1.18
CA HIS A 245 1.59 37.07 0.00
C HIS A 245 0.09 37.40 0.00
N THR A 246 -0.71 36.67 0.77
CA THR A 246 -2.12 37.02 1.07
C THR A 246 -2.26 38.30 1.92
N ASN A 247 -1.15 39.02 2.15
CA ASN A 247 -1.14 40.33 2.82
C ASN A 247 -1.97 41.40 2.09
N SER A 248 -2.35 41.17 0.84
CA SER A 248 -3.21 42.06 0.06
C SER A 248 -4.72 41.83 0.25
N LEU A 249 -5.15 40.72 0.86
CA LEU A 249 -6.57 40.45 1.10
C LEU A 249 -7.08 41.25 2.31
N THR A 250 -7.81 42.34 2.06
CA THR A 250 -8.46 43.15 3.11
C THR A 250 -9.70 42.47 3.68
N THR A 251 -10.32 41.58 2.90
CA THR A 251 -11.49 40.76 3.26
C THR A 251 -11.31 39.37 2.66
N LEU A 252 -11.63 38.32 3.41
CA LEU A 252 -11.51 36.95 2.91
C LEU A 252 -12.60 36.67 1.86
N PRO A 253 -12.25 36.15 0.67
CA PRO A 253 -13.24 35.81 -0.35
C PRO A 253 -14.18 34.71 0.15
N LYS A 254 -15.46 34.77 -0.25
CA LYS A 254 -16.49 33.86 0.26
C LYS A 254 -16.18 32.38 0.01
N TYR A 255 -15.66 32.08 -1.18
CA TYR A 255 -15.29 30.74 -1.65
C TYR A 255 -13.77 30.58 -1.79
N GLY A 256 -12.99 31.37 -1.05
CA GLY A 256 -11.54 31.28 -1.02
C GLY A 256 -10.79 31.95 -2.18
N VAL A 257 -11.48 32.27 -3.27
CA VAL A 257 -10.91 32.95 -4.44
C VAL A 257 -11.70 34.22 -4.80
N GLU A 258 -10.99 35.25 -5.27
CA GLU A 258 -11.63 36.45 -5.83
C GLU A 258 -11.98 36.19 -7.31
N THR A 259 -13.26 36.32 -7.66
CA THR A 259 -13.72 36.11 -9.03
C THR A 259 -14.88 37.07 -9.37
N PRO A 260 -14.95 37.60 -10.60
CA PRO A 260 -16.12 38.36 -11.05
C PRO A 260 -17.38 37.50 -11.17
N ARG A 261 -17.26 36.17 -11.09
CA ARG A 261 -18.33 35.18 -11.27
C ARG A 261 -18.72 34.48 -9.97
N GLU A 262 -18.71 35.21 -8.87
CA GLU A 262 -18.99 34.67 -7.53
C GLU A 262 -20.40 34.05 -7.43
N GLN A 263 -21.38 34.60 -8.15
CA GLN A 263 -22.74 34.06 -8.15
C GLN A 263 -22.82 32.72 -8.87
N GLU A 264 -22.27 32.59 -10.09
CA GLU A 264 -22.27 31.31 -10.79
C GLU A 264 -21.42 30.27 -10.07
N LEU A 265 -20.29 30.69 -9.46
CA LEU A 265 -19.50 29.81 -8.62
C LEU A 265 -20.31 29.27 -7.43
N GLY A 266 -21.06 30.15 -6.76
CA GLY A 266 -21.94 29.74 -5.68
C GLY A 266 -23.06 28.79 -6.11
N LEU A 267 -23.53 28.87 -7.36
CA LEU A 267 -24.48 27.91 -7.92
C LEU A 267 -23.83 26.56 -8.23
N ALA A 268 -22.62 26.55 -8.80
CA ALA A 268 -21.89 25.31 -9.07
C ALA A 268 -21.53 24.54 -7.79
N LEU A 269 -21.23 25.26 -6.70
CA LEU A 269 -20.93 24.68 -5.39
C LEU A 269 -22.16 24.13 -4.65
N GLN A 270 -23.39 24.29 -5.16
CA GLN A 270 -24.56 23.63 -4.55
C GLN A 270 -24.53 22.10 -4.71
N ASP A 271 -23.82 21.61 -5.71
CA ASP A 271 -23.62 20.18 -5.94
C ASP A 271 -22.33 19.65 -5.28
N LEU A 272 -21.72 20.41 -4.34
CA LEU A 272 -20.48 20.01 -3.66
C LEU A 272 -20.60 18.68 -2.91
N ASP A 273 -21.77 18.41 -2.34
CA ASP A 273 -22.04 17.18 -1.58
C ASP A 273 -22.55 16.03 -2.46
N ARG A 274 -22.55 16.21 -3.79
CA ARG A 274 -23.12 15.24 -4.74
C ARG A 274 -22.06 14.63 -5.65
N TRP A 275 -22.24 13.36 -5.96
CA TRP A 275 -21.45 12.70 -6.99
C TRP A 275 -21.72 13.35 -8.35
N GLY A 276 -20.66 13.62 -9.13
CA GLY A 276 -20.78 14.32 -10.41
C GLY A 276 -20.84 15.85 -10.31
N CYS A 277 -20.36 16.44 -9.20
CA CYS A 277 -20.05 17.87 -9.15
C CYS A 277 -19.18 18.26 -10.36
N ASN A 278 -19.61 19.24 -11.14
CA ASN A 278 -18.91 19.60 -12.37
C ASN A 278 -17.68 20.48 -12.05
N ILE A 279 -16.55 19.83 -11.80
CA ILE A 279 -15.32 20.52 -11.42
C ILE A 279 -14.78 21.46 -12.51
N PHE A 280 -15.08 21.18 -13.78
CA PHE A 280 -14.67 22.04 -14.89
C PHE A 280 -15.39 23.38 -14.86
N LYS A 281 -16.69 23.40 -14.52
CA LYS A 281 -17.43 24.65 -14.28
C LYS A 281 -16.88 25.39 -13.06
N VAL A 282 -16.56 24.67 -11.99
CA VAL A 282 -15.92 25.29 -10.81
C VAL A 282 -14.60 25.95 -11.22
N ALA A 283 -13.75 25.27 -11.98
CA ALA A 283 -12.49 25.81 -12.47
C ALA A 283 -12.68 27.07 -13.32
N GLU A 284 -13.64 27.05 -14.25
CA GLU A 284 -13.99 28.19 -15.09
C GLU A 284 -14.44 29.41 -14.24
N TYR A 285 -15.26 29.16 -13.21
CA TYR A 285 -15.90 30.23 -12.43
C TYR A 285 -14.96 30.74 -11.33
N ALA A 286 -14.02 29.90 -10.88
CA ALA A 286 -12.99 30.19 -9.89
C ALA A 286 -11.69 30.77 -10.49
N ALA A 287 -11.72 31.32 -11.71
CA ALA A 287 -10.55 31.89 -12.39
C ALA A 287 -9.35 30.91 -12.49
N GLY A 288 -9.64 29.62 -12.76
CA GLY A 288 -8.63 28.57 -12.89
C GLY A 288 -8.05 28.11 -11.55
N LYS A 289 -8.76 28.33 -10.44
CA LYS A 289 -8.39 27.89 -9.08
C LYS A 289 -9.40 26.91 -8.45
N PRO A 290 -9.75 25.80 -9.14
CA PRO A 290 -10.71 24.83 -8.61
C PRO A 290 -10.26 24.19 -7.30
N LEU A 291 -8.98 23.84 -7.14
CA LEU A 291 -8.49 23.14 -5.94
C LEU A 291 -8.63 24.02 -4.70
N THR A 292 -8.16 25.27 -4.78
CA THR A 292 -8.30 26.22 -3.68
C THR A 292 -9.76 26.38 -3.28
N THR A 293 -10.65 26.50 -4.27
CA THR A 293 -12.08 26.75 -4.05
C THR A 293 -12.79 25.56 -3.40
N ILE A 294 -12.59 24.37 -3.93
CA ILE A 294 -13.19 23.12 -3.43
C ILE A 294 -12.69 22.84 -2.01
N THR A 295 -11.37 22.79 -1.82
CA THR A 295 -10.78 22.44 -0.53
C THR A 295 -11.13 23.48 0.53
N TYR A 296 -11.13 24.78 0.20
CA TYR A 296 -11.55 25.84 1.13
C TYR A 296 -13.01 25.69 1.56
N THR A 297 -13.91 25.45 0.60
CA THR A 297 -15.35 25.34 0.87
C THR A 297 -15.63 24.11 1.72
N ILE A 298 -15.05 22.95 1.38
CA ILE A 298 -15.20 21.71 2.16
C ILE A 298 -14.70 21.88 3.60
N PHE A 299 -13.52 22.48 3.81
CA PHE A 299 -12.96 22.66 5.15
C PHE A 299 -13.81 23.60 6.01
N LYS A 300 -14.48 24.57 5.39
CA LYS A 300 -15.39 25.49 6.06
C LYS A 300 -16.72 24.81 6.40
N ASP A 301 -17.28 24.04 5.48
CA ASP A 301 -18.58 23.37 5.67
C ASP A 301 -18.49 22.23 6.69
N ARG A 302 -17.35 21.54 6.77
CA ARG A 302 -17.03 20.54 7.81
C ARG A 302 -16.49 21.14 9.12
N ASP A 303 -16.44 22.47 9.23
CA ASP A 303 -15.89 23.23 10.38
C ASP A 303 -14.45 22.91 10.80
N LEU A 304 -13.67 22.24 9.93
CA LEU A 304 -12.30 21.79 10.22
C LEU A 304 -11.35 22.94 10.56
N LEU A 305 -11.58 24.12 9.96
CA LEU A 305 -10.79 25.32 10.26
C LEU A 305 -10.94 25.75 11.72
N LYS A 306 -12.14 25.63 12.30
CA LYS A 306 -12.34 25.96 13.72
C LYS A 306 -11.87 24.82 14.61
N THR A 307 -12.19 23.57 14.25
CA THR A 307 -11.82 22.37 15.01
C THR A 307 -10.32 22.29 15.28
N PHE A 308 -9.49 22.64 14.29
CA PHE A 308 -8.03 22.57 14.38
C PHE A 308 -7.33 23.92 14.52
N ASP A 309 -8.10 24.99 14.80
CA ASP A 309 -7.59 26.36 14.94
C ASP A 309 -6.70 26.79 13.75
N ILE A 310 -7.17 26.53 12.52
CA ILE A 310 -6.47 26.88 11.30
C ILE A 310 -6.92 28.27 10.84
N SER A 311 -5.99 29.23 10.84
CA SER A 311 -6.25 30.56 10.29
C SER A 311 -6.65 30.47 8.82
N SER A 312 -7.84 30.99 8.47
CA SER A 312 -8.31 31.00 7.08
C SER A 312 -7.34 31.68 6.13
N LYS A 313 -6.60 32.70 6.59
CA LYS A 313 -5.59 33.38 5.78
C LYS A 313 -4.40 32.46 5.48
N LYS A 314 -3.89 31.73 6.47
CA LYS A 314 -2.81 30.76 6.27
C LYS A 314 -3.25 29.59 5.40
N PHE A 315 -4.49 29.13 5.60
CA PHE A 315 -5.07 28.07 4.78
C PHE A 315 -5.17 28.45 3.30
N LEU A 316 -5.69 29.64 2.99
CA LEU A 316 -5.71 30.15 1.62
C LEU A 316 -4.30 30.36 1.05
N THR A 317 -3.36 30.84 1.87
CA THR A 317 -1.96 31.01 1.44
C THR A 317 -1.35 29.65 1.04
N PHE A 318 -1.57 28.62 1.86
CA PHE A 318 -1.15 27.26 1.56
C PHE A 318 -1.83 26.72 0.29
N LEU A 319 -3.17 26.79 0.18
CA LEU A 319 -3.91 26.25 -0.95
C LEU A 319 -3.54 26.93 -2.28
N MET A 320 -3.41 28.27 -2.29
CA MET A 320 -2.97 28.99 -3.48
C MET A 320 -1.57 28.57 -3.90
N THR A 321 -0.65 28.47 -2.93
CA THR A 321 0.73 28.03 -3.18
C THR A 321 0.76 26.57 -3.68
N LEU A 322 -0.02 25.67 -3.09
CA LEU A 322 -0.16 24.28 -3.51
C LEU A 322 -0.67 24.19 -4.95
N GLU A 323 -1.76 24.89 -5.26
CA GLU A 323 -2.37 24.91 -6.59
C GLU A 323 -1.42 25.51 -7.65
N ASP A 324 -0.54 26.43 -7.27
CA ASP A 324 0.51 26.93 -8.15
C ASP A 324 1.66 25.95 -8.38
N HIS A 325 1.82 24.91 -7.56
CA HIS A 325 2.79 23.84 -7.78
C HIS A 325 2.21 22.72 -8.67
N TYR A 326 0.89 22.65 -8.88
CA TYR A 326 0.35 21.80 -9.95
C TYR A 326 0.79 22.32 -11.32
N LEU A 327 1.48 21.48 -12.07
CA LEU A 327 1.97 21.82 -13.40
C LEU A 327 0.81 21.89 -14.40
N LYS A 328 1.02 22.63 -15.49
CA LYS A 328 0.04 22.76 -16.56
C LYS A 328 0.16 21.57 -17.52
N VAL A 329 -0.21 20.39 -17.02
CA VAL A 329 -0.35 19.14 -17.78
C VAL A 329 -1.83 18.83 -18.04
N PRO A 330 -2.18 18.05 -19.07
CA PRO A 330 -3.58 17.86 -19.45
C PRO A 330 -4.47 17.23 -18.36
N TYR A 331 -4.02 16.18 -17.69
CA TYR A 331 -4.80 15.41 -16.73
C TYR A 331 -4.38 15.64 -15.28
N HIS A 332 -3.14 15.29 -14.90
CA HIS A 332 -2.66 15.36 -13.51
C HIS A 332 -2.34 16.82 -13.08
N ASN A 333 -3.36 17.67 -13.08
CA ASN A 333 -3.32 19.09 -12.74
C ASN A 333 -4.27 19.41 -11.57
N SER A 334 -4.35 20.68 -11.18
CA SER A 334 -5.16 21.08 -10.02
C SER A 334 -6.66 20.80 -10.15
N SER A 335 -7.20 20.64 -11.37
CA SER A 335 -8.60 20.25 -11.57
C SER A 335 -8.82 18.79 -11.21
N HIS A 336 -7.88 17.90 -11.54
CA HIS A 336 -7.95 16.50 -11.15
C HIS A 336 -7.84 16.35 -9.63
N ALA A 337 -6.85 17.02 -9.00
CA ALA A 337 -6.74 17.04 -7.54
C ALA A 337 -8.00 17.58 -6.84
N ALA A 338 -8.67 18.56 -7.44
CA ALA A 338 -9.93 19.08 -6.93
C ALA A 338 -11.09 18.07 -7.06
N ASP A 339 -11.16 17.34 -8.17
CA ASP A 339 -12.12 16.24 -8.38
C ASP A 339 -11.91 15.11 -7.37
N VAL A 340 -10.67 14.68 -7.15
CA VAL A 340 -10.33 13.66 -6.15
C VAL A 340 -10.69 14.14 -4.74
N THR A 341 -10.32 15.36 -4.38
CA THR A 341 -10.66 15.94 -3.07
C THR A 341 -12.18 16.00 -2.84
N GLN A 342 -12.94 16.43 -3.84
CA GLN A 342 -14.40 16.48 -3.77
C GLN A 342 -15.02 15.08 -3.74
N SER A 343 -14.46 14.14 -4.49
CA SER A 343 -14.92 12.74 -4.49
C SER A 343 -14.70 12.09 -3.11
N ILE A 344 -13.53 12.27 -2.49
CA ILE A 344 -13.27 11.85 -1.09
C ILE A 344 -14.30 12.48 -0.14
N HIS A 345 -14.58 13.78 -0.31
CA HIS A 345 -15.59 14.45 0.50
C HIS A 345 -16.96 13.76 0.39
N VAL A 346 -17.42 13.41 -0.81
CA VAL A 346 -18.71 12.72 -0.99
C VAL A 346 -18.67 11.30 -0.44
N LEU A 347 -17.57 10.56 -0.62
CA LEU A 347 -17.42 9.21 -0.04
C LEU A 347 -17.49 9.24 1.50
N LEU A 348 -16.93 10.27 2.13
CA LEU A 348 -17.03 10.50 3.57
C LEU A 348 -18.45 10.87 4.06
N LEU A 349 -19.39 11.18 3.16
CA LEU A 349 -20.80 11.43 3.50
C LEU A 349 -21.63 10.13 3.50
N SER A 350 -21.06 8.98 3.11
CA SER A 350 -21.75 7.70 3.14
C SER A 350 -22.28 7.40 4.56
N PRO A 351 -23.59 7.16 4.72
CA PRO A 351 -24.17 6.72 5.99
C PRO A 351 -23.46 5.53 6.63
N ALA A 352 -22.95 4.58 5.84
CA ALA A 352 -22.20 3.43 6.36
C ALA A 352 -20.88 3.82 7.08
N LEU A 353 -20.37 5.02 6.81
CA LEU A 353 -19.13 5.58 7.39
C LEU A 353 -19.42 6.70 8.40
N ASP A 354 -20.68 6.97 8.71
CA ASP A 354 -21.06 8.01 9.66
C ASP A 354 -20.47 7.73 11.05
N THR A 355 -19.86 8.74 11.66
CA THR A 355 -19.13 8.66 12.94
C THR A 355 -17.97 7.67 13.00
N VAL A 356 -17.62 6.98 11.90
CA VAL A 356 -16.49 6.05 11.88
C VAL A 356 -15.20 6.82 12.05
N PHE A 357 -14.97 7.87 11.24
CA PHE A 357 -13.72 8.64 11.23
C PHE A 357 -13.73 9.83 12.19
N THR A 358 -12.58 10.08 12.82
CA THR A 358 -12.34 11.29 13.61
C THR A 358 -12.12 12.49 12.69
N ASP A 359 -12.30 13.71 13.22
CA ASP A 359 -12.02 14.94 12.47
C ASP A 359 -10.59 15.00 11.92
N LEU A 360 -9.62 14.37 12.61
CA LEU A 360 -8.22 14.35 12.18
C LEU A 360 -8.03 13.44 10.97
N GLU A 361 -8.70 12.29 10.93
CA GLU A 361 -8.71 11.37 9.79
C GLU A 361 -9.42 11.98 8.58
N ILE A 362 -10.56 12.65 8.81
CA ILE A 362 -11.29 13.39 7.77
C ILE A 362 -10.40 14.49 7.17
N MET A 363 -9.75 15.30 8.02
CA MET A 363 -8.82 16.32 7.56
C MET A 363 -7.63 15.70 6.81
N ALA A 364 -7.12 14.56 7.27
CA ALA A 364 -6.02 13.85 6.60
C ALA A 364 -6.41 13.36 5.20
N ALA A 365 -7.59 12.77 5.04
CA ALA A 365 -8.06 12.25 3.75
C ALA A 365 -8.26 13.38 2.74
N LEU A 366 -8.90 14.47 3.16
CA LEU A 366 -9.10 15.65 2.31
C LEU A 366 -7.77 16.34 1.95
N PHE A 367 -6.84 16.42 2.91
CA PHE A 367 -5.50 16.95 2.65
C PHE A 367 -4.72 16.05 1.68
N ALA A 368 -4.76 14.73 1.87
CA ALA A 368 -4.11 13.77 0.99
C ALA A 368 -4.63 13.89 -0.45
N GLY A 369 -5.95 13.92 -0.66
CA GLY A 369 -6.54 14.12 -1.99
C GLY A 369 -6.09 15.42 -2.64
N ALA A 370 -5.96 16.51 -1.87
CA ALA A 370 -5.53 17.80 -2.41
C ALA A 370 -4.06 17.82 -2.86
N ILE A 371 -3.20 16.97 -2.29
CA ILE A 371 -1.75 16.99 -2.53
C ILE A 371 -1.23 15.82 -3.37
N HIS A 372 -2.02 14.77 -3.61
CA HIS A 372 -1.50 13.48 -4.07
C HIS A 372 -0.68 13.54 -5.38
N ASP A 373 -0.98 14.51 -6.24
CA ASP A 373 -0.34 14.72 -7.56
C ASP A 373 0.39 16.07 -7.70
N VAL A 374 0.69 16.75 -6.59
CA VAL A 374 1.36 18.06 -6.69
C VAL A 374 2.71 17.92 -7.38
N ASP A 375 2.99 18.82 -8.34
CA ASP A 375 4.21 18.84 -9.16
C ASP A 375 4.37 17.63 -10.11
N HIS A 376 3.27 16.95 -10.47
CA HIS A 376 3.28 15.86 -11.45
C HIS A 376 3.74 16.33 -12.85
N PRO A 377 4.79 15.73 -13.46
CA PRO A 377 5.41 16.16 -14.72
C PRO A 377 4.67 15.75 -15.99
N GLY A 378 3.55 15.02 -15.84
CA GLY A 378 2.73 14.53 -16.93
C GLY A 378 3.33 13.33 -17.66
N VAL A 379 4.07 12.49 -16.92
CA VAL A 379 4.69 11.24 -17.39
C VAL A 379 4.67 10.23 -16.24
N THR A 380 4.69 8.94 -16.55
CA THR A 380 4.60 7.86 -15.56
C THR A 380 5.91 7.63 -14.77
N ASN A 381 5.82 6.96 -13.62
CA ASN A 381 6.98 6.45 -12.87
C ASN A 381 7.96 5.67 -13.79
N GLN A 382 7.44 4.77 -14.63
CA GLN A 382 8.28 3.98 -15.55
C GLN A 382 9.07 4.86 -16.54
N TYR A 383 8.45 5.91 -17.07
CA TYR A 383 9.16 6.85 -17.95
C TYR A 383 10.30 7.56 -17.21
N LEU A 384 10.07 8.00 -15.96
CA LEU A 384 11.08 8.63 -15.13
C LEU A 384 12.27 7.70 -14.82
N ILE A 385 12.01 6.41 -14.63
CA ILE A 385 13.03 5.37 -14.42
C ILE A 385 13.82 5.14 -15.71
N ASN A 386 13.13 4.91 -16.84
CA ASN A 386 13.75 4.63 -18.13
C ASN A 386 14.63 5.78 -18.63
N THR A 387 14.31 7.01 -18.25
CA THR A 387 15.10 8.21 -18.59
C THR A 387 16.17 8.56 -17.56
N SER A 388 16.31 7.77 -16.49
CA SER A 388 17.23 8.04 -15.36
C SER A 388 17.06 9.47 -14.81
N SER A 389 15.81 9.90 -14.66
CA SER A 389 15.50 11.24 -14.16
C SER A 389 16.04 11.45 -12.74
N GLU A 390 16.25 12.71 -12.36
CA GLU A 390 16.70 13.05 -11.00
C GLU A 390 15.72 12.56 -9.92
N LEU A 391 14.42 12.55 -10.21
CA LEU A 391 13.41 12.04 -9.28
C LEU A 391 13.52 10.52 -9.09
N ALA A 392 13.68 9.77 -10.18
CA ALA A 392 13.86 8.31 -10.11
C ALA A 392 15.10 7.94 -9.28
N ILE A 393 16.23 8.63 -9.52
CA ILE A 393 17.45 8.46 -8.73
C ILE A 393 17.25 8.86 -7.26
N MET A 394 16.52 9.95 -6.99
CA MET A 394 16.26 10.44 -5.63
C MET A 394 15.43 9.46 -4.81
N TYR A 395 14.43 8.83 -5.44
CA TYR A 395 13.49 7.93 -4.79
C TYR A 395 13.81 6.44 -5.00
N ASN A 396 14.90 6.14 -5.69
CA ASN A 396 15.39 4.77 -5.96
C ASN A 396 14.30 3.91 -6.61
N ASP A 397 13.67 4.46 -7.65
CA ASP A 397 12.69 3.80 -8.52
C ASP A 397 11.37 3.32 -7.83
N GLU A 398 11.24 3.52 -6.52
CA GLU A 398 10.07 3.12 -5.72
C GLU A 398 9.08 4.28 -5.50
N SER A 399 7.87 4.14 -6.05
CA SER A 399 6.76 5.11 -5.92
C SER A 399 7.25 6.57 -6.07
N VAL A 400 7.96 6.83 -7.19
CA VAL A 400 8.78 8.03 -7.40
C VAL A 400 7.94 9.31 -7.31
N LEU A 401 6.82 9.34 -8.03
CA LEU A 401 5.91 10.49 -8.09
C LEU A 401 5.17 10.70 -6.76
N GLU A 402 4.71 9.63 -6.13
CA GLU A 402 3.94 9.69 -4.89
C GLU A 402 4.81 10.20 -3.73
N ASN A 403 6.06 9.74 -3.65
CA ASN A 403 7.05 10.27 -2.71
C ASN A 403 7.38 11.75 -2.99
N HIS A 404 7.46 12.14 -4.27
CA HIS A 404 7.71 13.52 -4.66
C HIS A 404 6.56 14.46 -4.23
N SER A 405 5.31 14.09 -4.51
CA SER A 405 4.12 14.83 -4.10
C SER A 405 4.09 15.09 -2.59
N LEU A 406 4.37 14.04 -1.80
CA LEU A 406 4.50 14.14 -0.34
C LEU A 406 5.63 15.10 0.07
N ALA A 407 6.81 14.97 -0.54
CA ALA A 407 7.96 15.80 -0.22
C ALA A 407 7.67 17.29 -0.50
N VAL A 408 7.09 17.61 -1.66
CA VAL A 408 6.69 18.96 -2.06
C VAL A 408 5.69 19.53 -1.05
N ALA A 409 4.56 18.85 -0.83
CA ALA A 409 3.49 19.34 0.03
C ALA A 409 3.95 19.61 1.48
N PHE A 410 4.70 18.67 2.08
CA PHE A 410 5.22 18.86 3.43
C PHE A 410 6.35 19.88 3.49
N LYS A 411 7.05 20.14 2.38
CA LYS A 411 8.03 21.21 2.31
C LYS A 411 7.35 22.59 2.25
N LEU A 412 6.22 22.73 1.56
CA LEU A 412 5.43 23.97 1.56
C LEU A 412 4.98 24.36 2.97
N LEU A 413 4.62 23.38 3.80
CA LEU A 413 4.23 23.59 5.20
C LEU A 413 5.37 24.10 6.11
N GLN A 414 6.64 24.05 5.67
CA GLN A 414 7.76 24.61 6.42
C GLN A 414 7.79 26.15 6.37
N ASP A 415 7.08 26.75 5.43
CA ASP A 415 6.88 28.19 5.43
C ASP A 415 5.89 28.60 6.53
N GLU A 416 6.26 29.54 7.39
CA GLU A 416 5.43 30.01 8.51
C GLU A 416 4.06 30.55 8.07
N THR A 417 3.97 31.09 6.85
CA THR A 417 2.73 31.61 6.27
C THR A 417 1.83 30.52 5.71
N CYS A 418 2.38 29.35 5.40
CA CYS A 418 1.67 28.19 4.88
C CYS A 418 1.48 27.06 5.91
N ASN A 419 2.05 27.17 7.11
CA ASN A 419 1.97 26.13 8.12
C ASN A 419 0.57 26.04 8.75
N ILE A 420 -0.31 25.29 8.09
CA ILE A 420 -1.70 25.04 8.54
C ILE A 420 -1.79 24.04 9.70
N PHE A 421 -0.68 23.42 10.11
CA PHE A 421 -0.62 22.45 11.20
C PHE A 421 0.08 23.00 12.46
N GLU A 422 0.33 24.31 12.54
CA GLU A 422 1.08 24.92 13.64
C GLU A 422 0.43 24.69 15.01
N ASN A 423 -0.90 24.75 15.07
CA ASN A 423 -1.70 24.64 16.29
C ASN A 423 -2.06 23.19 16.66
N LEU A 424 -1.75 22.22 15.80
CA LEU A 424 -1.89 20.80 16.13
C LEU A 424 -0.88 20.40 17.21
N THR A 425 -1.32 19.55 18.15
CA THR A 425 -0.42 18.95 19.13
C THR A 425 0.64 18.10 18.42
N LYS A 426 1.78 17.85 19.10
CA LYS A 426 2.85 17.00 18.56
C LYS A 426 2.33 15.60 18.16
N LYS A 427 1.44 15.01 18.96
CA LYS A 427 0.83 13.70 18.66
C LYS A 427 -0.03 13.79 17.40
N GLN A 428 -0.95 14.76 17.32
CA GLN A 428 -1.80 14.96 16.14
C GLN A 428 -0.97 15.20 14.87
N ARG A 429 0.10 16.01 14.91
CA ARG A 429 0.96 16.22 13.74
C ARG A 429 1.64 14.94 13.25
N LEU A 430 2.12 14.11 14.17
CA LEU A 430 2.75 12.83 13.82
C LEU A 430 1.74 11.86 13.21
N THR A 431 0.55 11.74 13.81
CA THR A 431 -0.54 10.90 13.30
C THR A 431 -1.04 11.40 11.95
N MET A 432 -1.31 12.71 11.81
CA MET A 432 -1.69 13.36 10.55
C MET A 432 -0.67 13.06 9.46
N ARG A 433 0.63 13.28 9.73
CA ARG A 433 1.69 13.02 8.76
C ARG A 433 1.74 11.54 8.36
N LYS A 434 1.61 10.62 9.32
CA LYS A 434 1.60 9.19 9.04
C LYS A 434 0.44 8.80 8.12
N MET A 435 -0.78 9.20 8.45
CA MET A 435 -1.97 8.87 7.65
C MET A 435 -1.87 9.44 6.23
N VAL A 436 -1.42 10.69 6.08
CA VAL A 436 -1.25 11.31 4.75
C VAL A 436 -0.20 10.58 3.92
N ILE A 437 0.92 10.16 4.51
CA ILE A 437 1.94 9.37 3.81
C ILE A 437 1.36 8.01 3.40
N ASP A 438 0.70 7.31 4.31
CA ASP A 438 0.08 6.00 4.04
C ASP A 438 -0.95 6.11 2.90
N MET A 439 -1.75 7.20 2.84
CA MET A 439 -2.76 7.43 1.80
C MET A 439 -2.18 7.82 0.44
N VAL A 440 -1.23 8.75 0.37
CA VAL A 440 -0.67 9.18 -0.93
C VAL A 440 0.20 8.09 -1.53
N LEU A 441 0.94 7.31 -0.74
CA LEU A 441 1.67 6.15 -1.28
C LEU A 441 0.74 5.05 -1.80
N ALA A 442 -0.52 5.01 -1.33
CA ALA A 442 -1.52 4.08 -1.83
C ALA A 442 -2.12 4.50 -3.19
N THR A 443 -1.86 5.72 -3.69
CA THR A 443 -2.28 6.13 -5.05
C THR A 443 -1.31 5.64 -6.13
N ASP A 444 -0.19 5.00 -5.76
CA ASP A 444 0.66 4.31 -6.73
C ASP A 444 -0.13 3.12 -7.34
N MET A 445 -0.39 3.20 -8.64
CA MET A 445 -1.16 2.19 -9.37
C MET A 445 -0.56 0.78 -9.32
N SER A 446 0.75 0.64 -9.10
CA SER A 446 1.39 -0.67 -8.89
C SER A 446 0.88 -1.39 -7.63
N LYS A 447 0.31 -0.65 -6.66
CA LYS A 447 -0.21 -1.18 -5.40
C LYS A 447 -1.68 -1.58 -5.47
N HIS A 448 -2.38 -1.30 -6.59
CA HIS A 448 -3.82 -1.53 -6.74
C HIS A 448 -4.28 -2.92 -6.28
N MET A 449 -3.58 -3.98 -6.70
CA MET A 449 -4.00 -5.36 -6.38
C MET A 449 -3.87 -5.68 -4.88
N SER A 450 -2.88 -5.10 -4.20
CA SER A 450 -2.73 -5.21 -2.75
C SER A 450 -3.88 -4.53 -2.03
N LEU A 451 -4.23 -3.31 -2.44
CA LEU A 451 -5.33 -2.54 -1.85
C LEU A 451 -6.68 -3.24 -2.02
N LEU A 452 -6.91 -3.78 -3.22
CA LEU A 452 -8.12 -4.54 -3.54
C LEU A 452 -8.23 -5.83 -2.71
N ALA A 453 -7.12 -6.55 -2.52
CA ALA A 453 -7.10 -7.76 -1.70
C ALA A 453 -7.40 -7.46 -0.22
N ASP A 454 -6.81 -6.40 0.32
CA ASP A 454 -7.07 -5.94 1.69
C ASP A 454 -8.55 -5.53 1.85
N LEU A 455 -9.10 -4.78 0.89
CA LEU A 455 -10.49 -4.34 0.89
C LEU A 455 -11.46 -5.54 0.84
N LYS A 456 -11.20 -6.52 -0.03
CA LYS A 456 -12.02 -7.74 -0.13
C LYS A 456 -12.03 -8.51 1.18
N THR A 457 -10.85 -8.70 1.79
CA THR A 457 -10.71 -9.39 3.08
C THR A 457 -11.52 -8.69 4.18
N MET A 458 -11.52 -7.36 4.19
CA MET A 458 -12.31 -6.56 5.12
C MET A 458 -13.82 -6.75 4.91
N VAL A 459 -14.29 -6.70 3.66
CA VAL A 459 -15.69 -6.94 3.29
C VAL A 459 -16.16 -8.33 3.73
N GLU A 460 -15.36 -9.36 3.48
CA GLU A 460 -15.68 -10.74 3.88
C GLU A 460 -15.80 -10.87 5.41
N THR A 461 -14.86 -10.27 6.14
CA THR A 461 -14.88 -10.26 7.61
C THR A 461 -16.12 -9.53 8.15
N LYS A 462 -16.51 -8.41 7.54
CA LYS A 462 -17.76 -7.69 7.87
C LYS A 462 -19.00 -8.55 7.64
N LYS A 463 -19.09 -9.22 6.49
CA LYS A 463 -20.22 -10.10 6.14
C LYS A 463 -20.39 -11.22 7.18
N VAL A 464 -19.28 -11.80 7.66
CA VAL A 464 -19.29 -12.83 8.72
C VAL A 464 -19.75 -12.28 10.07
N ALA A 465 -19.37 -11.05 10.42
CA ALA A 465 -19.72 -10.42 11.68
C ALA A 465 -21.21 -10.02 11.80
N GLY A 466 -21.95 -9.94 10.68
CA GLY A 466 -23.40 -9.72 10.66
C GLY A 466 -23.86 -8.33 11.11
N SER A 467 -22.94 -7.37 11.29
CA SER A 467 -23.25 -5.97 11.63
C SER A 467 -23.41 -5.14 10.35
N GLY A 468 -24.54 -4.44 10.21
CA GLY A 468 -24.75 -3.47 9.13
C GLY A 468 -23.88 -2.21 9.26
N VAL A 469 -23.35 -1.94 10.46
CA VAL A 469 -22.47 -0.80 10.75
C VAL A 469 -21.01 -1.26 10.69
N LEU A 470 -20.17 -0.51 9.96
CA LEU A 470 -18.72 -0.68 9.92
C LEU A 470 -18.12 -0.30 11.28
N LEU A 471 -17.78 -1.31 12.07
CA LEU A 471 -16.99 -1.14 13.28
C LEU A 471 -15.52 -1.38 12.92
N LEU A 472 -14.72 -0.32 12.93
CA LEU A 472 -13.28 -0.37 12.69
C LEU A 472 -12.59 -0.04 14.01
N ASP A 473 -12.04 -1.06 14.66
CA ASP A 473 -11.64 -0.99 16.07
C ASP A 473 -10.20 -0.50 16.24
N ASN A 474 -9.36 -0.67 15.22
CA ASN A 474 -7.94 -0.33 15.28
C ASN A 474 -7.51 0.59 14.12
N TYR A 475 -6.35 1.23 14.28
CA TYR A 475 -5.77 2.13 13.28
C TYR A 475 -5.59 1.45 11.91
N THR A 476 -5.15 0.19 11.88
CA THR A 476 -4.84 -0.55 10.64
C THR A 476 -6.06 -0.70 9.74
N GLU A 477 -7.19 -1.10 10.31
CA GLU A 477 -8.46 -1.21 9.58
C GLU A 477 -8.92 0.16 9.06
N ARG A 478 -8.79 1.19 9.89
CA ARG A 478 -9.23 2.55 9.55
C ARG A 478 -8.40 3.14 8.43
N ILE A 479 -7.08 3.00 8.48
CA ILE A 479 -6.20 3.49 7.42
C ILE A 479 -6.38 2.70 6.13
N GLN A 480 -6.65 1.39 6.18
CA GLN A 480 -6.95 0.58 4.99
C GLN A 480 -8.20 1.08 4.25
N VAL A 481 -9.27 1.44 4.98
CA VAL A 481 -10.46 2.04 4.37
C VAL A 481 -10.14 3.41 3.77
N LEU A 482 -9.36 4.25 4.46
CA LEU A 482 -8.98 5.57 3.94
C LEU A 482 -8.07 5.50 2.71
N GLN A 483 -7.13 4.55 2.67
CA GLN A 483 -6.29 4.26 1.50
C GLN A 483 -7.14 3.81 0.30
N ASN A 484 -8.08 2.90 0.51
CA ASN A 484 -9.01 2.49 -0.55
C ASN A 484 -9.96 3.63 -0.97
N MET A 485 -10.34 4.52 -0.05
CA MET A 485 -11.20 5.66 -0.35
C MET A 485 -10.52 6.67 -1.28
N ILE A 486 -9.26 7.06 -1.00
CA ILE A 486 -8.52 7.94 -1.91
C ILE A 486 -8.26 7.26 -3.25
N HIS A 487 -7.94 5.96 -3.26
CA HIS A 487 -7.74 5.19 -4.48
C HIS A 487 -9.02 5.07 -5.34
N CYS A 488 -10.18 4.87 -4.70
CA CYS A 488 -11.47 4.92 -5.39
C CYS A 488 -11.76 6.32 -5.94
N ALA A 489 -11.49 7.36 -5.16
CA ALA A 489 -11.69 8.75 -5.58
C ALA A 489 -10.79 9.14 -6.77
N ASP A 490 -9.56 8.63 -6.80
CA ASP A 490 -8.62 8.79 -7.92
C ASP A 490 -9.10 8.05 -9.18
N LEU A 491 -9.56 6.80 -9.01
CA LEU A 491 -10.12 5.98 -10.09
C LEU A 491 -11.64 6.19 -10.29
N SER A 492 -12.13 7.41 -10.03
CA SER A 492 -13.56 7.72 -10.02
C SER A 492 -14.11 8.20 -11.36
N ASN A 493 -13.26 8.63 -12.31
CA ASN A 493 -13.74 9.24 -13.56
C ASN A 493 -14.75 8.37 -14.33
N PRO A 494 -14.55 7.04 -14.46
CA PRO A 494 -15.50 6.17 -15.15
C PRO A 494 -16.86 6.05 -14.50
N THR A 495 -17.00 6.46 -13.23
CA THR A 495 -18.28 6.40 -12.49
C THR A 495 -18.99 7.76 -12.46
N LYS A 496 -18.38 8.82 -12.99
CA LYS A 496 -18.99 10.15 -13.11
C LYS A 496 -20.01 10.17 -14.26
N PRO A 497 -20.93 11.16 -14.30
CA PRO A 497 -21.78 11.38 -15.46
C PRO A 497 -20.99 11.41 -16.77
N LEU A 498 -21.52 10.77 -17.82
CA LEU A 498 -20.80 10.52 -19.08
C LEU A 498 -20.11 11.76 -19.68
N GLU A 499 -20.71 12.94 -19.61
CA GLU A 499 -20.12 14.18 -20.11
C GLU A 499 -18.80 14.54 -19.39
N LEU A 500 -18.75 14.35 -18.07
CA LEU A 500 -17.53 14.55 -17.27
C LEU A 500 -16.52 13.47 -17.59
N TYR A 501 -16.96 12.20 -17.63
CA TYR A 501 -16.07 11.08 -17.90
C TYR A 501 -15.38 11.22 -19.26
N ARG A 502 -16.13 11.57 -20.32
CA ARG A 502 -15.55 11.81 -21.65
C ARG A 502 -14.49 12.91 -21.65
N THR A 503 -14.75 14.00 -20.93
CA THR A 503 -13.76 15.08 -20.79
C THR A 503 -12.49 14.57 -20.12
N TRP A 504 -12.62 13.77 -19.05
CA TRP A 504 -11.47 13.15 -18.40
C TRP A 504 -10.71 12.18 -19.30
N VAL A 505 -11.41 11.38 -20.10
CA VAL A 505 -10.78 10.48 -21.09
C VAL A 505 -9.99 11.27 -22.13
N ASP A 506 -10.53 12.37 -22.65
CA ASP A 506 -9.81 13.22 -23.60
C ASP A 506 -8.53 13.81 -22.97
N LEU A 507 -8.59 14.23 -21.70
CA LEU A 507 -7.44 14.78 -20.97
C LEU A 507 -6.36 13.73 -20.69
N VAL A 508 -6.73 12.55 -20.17
CA VAL A 508 -5.76 11.49 -19.85
C VAL A 508 -5.11 10.93 -21.12
N MET A 509 -5.88 10.73 -22.19
CA MET A 509 -5.33 10.29 -23.47
C MET A 509 -4.42 11.35 -24.07
N SER A 510 -4.76 12.64 -23.96
CA SER A 510 -3.87 13.72 -24.39
C SER A 510 -2.54 13.69 -23.62
N GLU A 511 -2.55 13.37 -22.34
CA GLU A 511 -1.32 13.29 -21.54
C GLU A 511 -0.46 12.07 -21.92
N PHE A 512 -1.07 10.90 -22.08
CA PHE A 512 -0.39 9.71 -22.60
C PHE A 512 0.23 9.96 -23.97
N PHE A 513 -0.49 10.64 -24.87
CA PHE A 513 0.07 10.97 -26.18
C PHE A 513 1.23 11.97 -26.11
N MET A 514 1.21 12.89 -25.15
CA MET A 514 2.34 13.78 -24.90
C MET A 514 3.55 13.02 -24.35
N GLN A 515 3.35 12.01 -23.51
CA GLN A 515 4.44 11.10 -23.10
C GLN A 515 4.99 10.33 -24.30
N GLY A 516 4.13 9.73 -25.13
CA GLY A 516 4.57 8.97 -26.31
C GLY A 516 5.34 9.80 -27.33
N ASP A 517 5.00 11.09 -27.46
CA ASP A 517 5.76 12.02 -28.29
C ASP A 517 7.16 12.33 -27.69
N LYS A 518 7.29 12.39 -26.35
CA LYS A 518 8.59 12.52 -25.67
C LYS A 518 9.43 11.26 -25.86
N GLU A 519 8.86 10.07 -25.64
CA GLU A 519 9.51 8.77 -25.86
C GLU A 519 10.04 8.66 -27.28
N ARG A 520 9.21 9.02 -28.27
CA ARG A 520 9.62 9.06 -29.69
C ARG A 520 10.76 10.04 -29.94
N ALA A 521 10.75 11.22 -29.32
CA ALA A 521 11.81 12.22 -29.47
C ALA A 521 13.15 11.78 -28.84
N GLU A 522 13.09 10.96 -27.79
CA GLU A 522 14.24 10.42 -27.07
C GLU A 522 14.71 9.07 -27.61
N ASN A 523 14.08 8.56 -28.68
CA ASN A 523 14.30 7.23 -29.26
C ASN A 523 14.10 6.08 -28.27
N LEU A 524 13.12 6.21 -27.37
CA LEU A 524 12.64 5.13 -26.53
C LEU A 524 11.51 4.37 -27.24
N ASP A 525 11.29 3.12 -26.84
CA ASP A 525 10.09 2.39 -27.24
C ASP A 525 8.86 3.11 -26.68
N ILE A 526 7.87 3.36 -27.55
CA ILE A 526 6.67 4.08 -27.14
C ILE A 526 5.84 3.17 -26.24
N SER A 527 5.53 3.65 -25.04
CA SER A 527 4.76 2.94 -24.04
C SER A 527 3.39 2.53 -24.61
N PRO A 528 2.84 1.38 -24.18
CA PRO A 528 1.46 1.03 -24.49
C PRO A 528 0.51 2.19 -24.19
N MET A 529 -0.50 2.39 -25.04
CA MET A 529 -1.47 3.49 -24.96
C MET A 529 -0.94 4.92 -25.22
N CYS A 530 0.37 5.11 -25.31
CA CYS A 530 0.97 6.44 -25.51
C CYS A 530 1.12 6.81 -27.00
N ASP A 531 0.92 5.88 -27.93
CA ASP A 531 0.94 6.19 -29.36
C ASP A 531 -0.45 6.57 -29.91
N ARG A 532 -0.60 7.87 -30.22
CA ARG A 532 -1.81 8.45 -30.83
C ARG A 532 -2.21 7.85 -32.19
N HIS A 533 -1.34 7.10 -32.84
CA HIS A 533 -1.62 6.48 -34.14
C HIS A 533 -2.15 5.04 -34.05
N THR A 534 -1.96 4.37 -32.92
CA THR A 534 -2.33 2.96 -32.73
C THR A 534 -3.32 2.75 -31.58
N ALA A 535 -3.45 3.71 -30.66
CA ALA A 535 -4.37 3.63 -29.54
C ALA A 535 -5.84 3.55 -30.00
N THR A 536 -6.57 2.56 -29.47
CA THR A 536 -8.03 2.46 -29.59
C THR A 536 -8.66 2.87 -28.28
N ILE A 537 -9.05 4.14 -28.16
CA ILE A 537 -9.52 4.75 -26.89
C ILE A 537 -10.66 3.94 -26.28
N GLU A 538 -11.65 3.57 -27.09
CA GLU A 538 -12.86 2.88 -26.63
C GLU A 538 -12.56 1.51 -26.02
N LYS A 539 -11.68 0.73 -26.66
CA LYS A 539 -11.24 -0.58 -26.15
C LYS A 539 -10.46 -0.44 -24.85
N THR A 540 -9.65 0.60 -24.74
CA THR A 540 -8.89 0.87 -23.52
C THR A 540 -9.79 1.23 -22.36
N GLN A 541 -10.81 2.07 -22.58
CA GLN A 541 -11.76 2.41 -21.52
C GLN A 541 -12.56 1.18 -21.07
N VAL A 542 -13.04 0.35 -22.00
CA VAL A 542 -13.71 -0.91 -21.65
C VAL A 542 -12.80 -1.83 -20.84
N GLY A 543 -11.56 -2.06 -21.30
CA GLY A 543 -10.61 -2.91 -20.59
C GLY A 543 -10.24 -2.37 -19.20
N PHE A 544 -10.03 -1.05 -19.09
CA PHE A 544 -9.75 -0.41 -17.81
C PHE A 544 -10.91 -0.57 -16.82
N ILE A 545 -12.15 -0.40 -17.29
CA ILE A 545 -13.33 -0.63 -16.43
C ILE A 545 -13.42 -2.10 -16.01
N ASP A 546 -13.36 -3.04 -16.96
CA ASP A 546 -13.56 -4.46 -16.67
C ASP A 546 -12.49 -5.05 -15.73
N TYR A 547 -11.23 -4.62 -15.86
CA TYR A 547 -10.11 -5.23 -15.14
C TYR A 547 -9.64 -4.45 -13.91
N ILE A 548 -9.92 -3.14 -13.82
CA ILE A 548 -9.39 -2.26 -12.76
C ILE A 548 -10.51 -1.55 -12.02
N ALA A 549 -11.31 -0.73 -12.71
CA ALA A 549 -12.26 0.15 -12.03
C ALA A 549 -13.46 -0.62 -11.44
N HIS A 550 -14.06 -1.54 -12.20
CA HIS A 550 -15.23 -2.30 -11.76
C HIS A 550 -14.92 -3.19 -10.55
N PRO A 551 -13.88 -4.04 -10.54
CA PRO A 551 -13.58 -4.86 -9.35
C PRO A 551 -13.35 -4.03 -8.08
N LEU A 552 -12.72 -2.85 -8.21
CA LEU A 552 -12.51 -1.93 -7.09
C LEU A 552 -13.83 -1.34 -6.58
N TRP A 553 -14.62 -0.75 -7.48
CA TRP A 553 -15.89 -0.11 -7.12
C TRP A 553 -16.94 -1.11 -6.64
N GLU A 554 -16.94 -2.34 -7.17
CA GLU A 554 -17.79 -3.42 -6.70
C GLU A 554 -17.47 -3.78 -5.25
N THR A 555 -16.18 -3.95 -4.95
CA THR A 555 -15.74 -4.25 -3.58
C THR A 555 -16.02 -3.08 -2.63
N TRP A 556 -15.82 -1.82 -3.08
CA TRP A 556 -16.18 -0.64 -2.30
C TRP A 556 -17.69 -0.58 -2.03
N ALA A 557 -18.52 -0.84 -3.05
CA ALA A 557 -19.96 -0.82 -2.89
C ALA A 557 -20.46 -1.90 -1.93
N ASP A 558 -19.85 -3.08 -1.95
CA ASP A 558 -20.10 -4.13 -0.95
C ASP A 558 -19.75 -3.66 0.47
N LEU A 559 -18.67 -2.90 0.64
CA LEU A 559 -18.26 -2.34 1.92
C LEU A 559 -19.30 -1.36 2.48
N VAL A 560 -19.80 -0.45 1.65
CA VAL A 560 -20.71 0.64 2.05
C VAL A 560 -22.17 0.43 1.61
N HIS A 561 -22.56 -0.80 1.27
CA HIS A 561 -23.88 -1.11 0.75
C HIS A 561 -25.01 -0.57 1.66
N PRO A 562 -26.04 0.11 1.10
CA PRO A 562 -26.36 0.28 -0.32
C PRO A 562 -25.83 1.57 -0.97
N ASP A 563 -25.00 2.35 -0.28
CA ASP A 563 -24.77 3.78 -0.60
C ASP A 563 -24.13 4.03 -1.97
N ALA A 564 -23.30 3.10 -2.47
CA ALA A 564 -22.56 3.28 -3.72
C ALA A 564 -23.22 2.61 -4.94
N GLN A 565 -24.46 2.12 -4.83
CA GLN A 565 -25.13 1.42 -5.94
C GLN A 565 -25.28 2.31 -7.18
N GLU A 566 -25.66 3.58 -7.01
CA GLU A 566 -25.80 4.51 -8.15
C GLU A 566 -24.45 4.74 -8.86
N ILE A 567 -23.34 4.68 -8.13
CA ILE A 567 -21.99 4.82 -8.68
C ILE A 567 -21.65 3.61 -9.57
N LEU A 568 -22.01 2.40 -9.11
CA LEU A 568 -21.84 1.16 -9.88
C LEU A 568 -22.72 1.14 -11.14
N ASP A 569 -24.00 1.44 -10.99
CA ASP A 569 -24.93 1.47 -12.14
C ASP A 569 -24.41 2.42 -13.22
N ARG A 570 -23.85 3.58 -12.81
CA ARG A 570 -23.25 4.55 -13.75
C ARG A 570 -21.97 4.04 -14.41
N LEU A 571 -21.14 3.30 -13.67
CA LEU A 571 -19.94 2.68 -14.20
C LEU A 571 -20.29 1.68 -15.32
N GLU A 572 -21.30 0.85 -15.10
CA GLU A 572 -21.80 -0.12 -16.10
C GLU A 572 -22.37 0.60 -17.33
N GLU A 573 -23.22 1.63 -17.12
CA GLU A 573 -23.77 2.45 -18.23
C GLU A 573 -22.67 3.09 -19.09
N ASN A 574 -21.64 3.67 -18.46
CA ASN A 574 -20.53 4.29 -19.15
C ASN A 574 -19.65 3.26 -19.89
N ARG A 575 -19.45 2.08 -19.29
CA ARG A 575 -18.74 0.95 -19.91
C ARG A 575 -19.46 0.48 -21.17
N ASP A 576 -20.77 0.30 -21.10
CA ASP A 576 -21.60 -0.09 -22.24
C ASP A 576 -21.60 0.98 -23.33
N TRP A 577 -21.60 2.26 -22.96
CA TRP A 577 -21.48 3.34 -23.93
C TRP A 577 -20.17 3.27 -24.73
N TYR A 578 -19.02 3.09 -24.07
CA TYR A 578 -17.73 2.92 -24.77
C TYR A 578 -17.68 1.62 -25.58
N GLN A 579 -18.23 0.52 -25.07
CA GLN A 579 -18.33 -0.74 -25.80
C GLN A 579 -19.09 -0.59 -27.13
N ASN A 580 -20.19 0.17 -27.11
CA ASN A 580 -21.01 0.44 -28.29
C ASN A 580 -20.35 1.40 -29.29
N MET A 581 -19.34 2.15 -28.87
CA MET A 581 -18.56 3.03 -29.75
C MET A 581 -17.39 2.34 -30.46
N ILE A 582 -17.01 1.13 -30.02
CA ILE A 582 -15.95 0.37 -30.68
C ILE A 582 -16.34 0.15 -32.15
N PRO A 583 -15.52 0.59 -33.13
CA PRO A 583 -15.81 0.40 -34.53
C PRO A 583 -16.02 -1.08 -34.85
N ILE A 584 -17.11 -1.40 -35.54
CA ILE A 584 -17.31 -2.74 -36.08
C ILE A 584 -16.20 -2.96 -37.10
N SER A 585 -15.24 -3.85 -36.78
CA SER A 585 -14.25 -4.30 -37.76
C SER A 585 -14.97 -4.68 -39.05
N PRO A 586 -14.52 -4.26 -40.24
CA PRO A 586 -15.18 -4.65 -41.48
C PRO A 586 -15.19 -6.18 -41.53
N THR A 587 -16.36 -6.77 -41.33
CA THR A 587 -16.56 -8.19 -41.56
C THR A 587 -16.26 -8.41 -43.04
N SER A 588 -15.40 -9.37 -43.33
CA SER A 588 -15.20 -9.94 -44.65
C SER A 588 -16.54 -10.46 -45.18
N SER A 589 -17.31 -9.56 -45.77
CA SER A 589 -18.54 -9.82 -46.51
C SER A 589 -18.35 -9.20 -47.89
N VAL A 590 -17.30 -9.64 -48.57
CA VAL A 590 -17.27 -9.59 -50.03
C VAL A 590 -18.12 -10.79 -50.48
N PRO A 591 -19.25 -10.60 -51.17
CA PRO A 591 -19.90 -11.69 -51.87
C PRO A 591 -18.95 -12.09 -53.01
N ASP A 592 -18.41 -13.30 -52.96
CA ASP A 592 -17.67 -13.88 -54.08
C ASP A 592 -18.58 -13.90 -55.31
N ILE A 593 -18.35 -12.97 -56.24
CA ILE A 593 -18.85 -13.09 -57.60
C ILE A 593 -17.93 -14.09 -58.29
N ALA A 594 -18.36 -15.36 -58.31
CA ALA A 594 -17.72 -16.40 -59.10
C ALA A 594 -17.78 -16.05 -60.60
N PRO A 595 -16.69 -16.20 -61.37
CA PRO A 595 -16.78 -16.26 -62.81
C PRO A 595 -17.14 -17.69 -63.25
N ASP A 596 -18.21 -17.80 -64.06
CA ASP A 596 -18.58 -19.00 -64.79
C ASP A 596 -17.41 -19.56 -65.61
N GLY A 597 -17.19 -20.89 -65.56
CA GLY A 597 -16.09 -21.50 -66.34
C GLY A 597 -15.88 -23.01 -66.21
N ASN A 598 -16.94 -23.81 -66.38
CA ASN A 598 -16.99 -25.17 -66.95
C ASN A 598 -15.67 -25.93 -67.25
N GLY A 599 -15.47 -27.12 -66.65
CA GLY A 599 -14.49 -28.10 -67.13
C GLY A 599 -14.23 -29.28 -66.18
N GLY A 600 -14.93 -30.40 -66.37
CA GLY A 600 -15.00 -31.55 -65.45
C GLY A 600 -13.79 -32.48 -65.31
N GLY A 601 -13.92 -33.46 -64.41
CA GLY A 601 -13.18 -34.72 -64.48
C GLY A 601 -12.76 -35.36 -63.15
N GLY A 602 -13.68 -36.13 -62.54
CA GLY A 602 -13.51 -37.45 -61.91
C GLY A 602 -12.40 -37.76 -60.87
N GLY A 603 -12.80 -38.42 -59.77
CA GLY A 603 -11.92 -39.30 -58.99
C GLY A 603 -12.29 -39.40 -57.51
N ASP A 604 -12.81 -40.55 -57.10
CA ASP A 604 -13.26 -40.94 -55.76
C ASP A 604 -12.11 -41.05 -54.72
N GLY A 605 -12.44 -40.88 -53.42
CA GLY A 605 -11.57 -41.34 -52.32
C GLY A 605 -11.82 -40.70 -50.95
N GLU A 606 -12.72 -41.32 -50.17
CA GLU A 606 -12.72 -41.59 -48.72
C GLU A 606 -12.48 -40.50 -47.63
N GLU A 607 -13.17 -40.77 -46.52
CA GLU A 607 -13.46 -40.00 -45.30
C GLU A 607 -12.25 -39.90 -44.34
N ASP A 608 -12.11 -38.76 -43.63
CA ASP A 608 -12.24 -38.66 -42.15
C ASP A 608 -11.57 -37.39 -41.56
N GLY A 609 -12.34 -36.67 -40.74
CA GLY A 609 -11.87 -36.07 -39.48
C GLY A 609 -11.09 -34.75 -39.48
N ASP A 610 -11.80 -33.63 -39.65
CA ASP A 610 -11.41 -32.31 -39.14
C ASP A 610 -12.11 -32.06 -37.80
N ASP A 611 -11.35 -31.74 -36.74
CA ASP A 611 -11.71 -30.65 -35.83
C ASP A 611 -10.51 -30.19 -34.97
N GLY A 612 -10.29 -28.87 -34.91
CA GLY A 612 -9.66 -28.23 -33.76
C GLY A 612 -8.31 -27.54 -33.96
N SER A 613 -8.18 -26.59 -34.90
CA SER A 613 -7.10 -25.59 -34.86
C SER A 613 -7.63 -24.16 -34.66
N GLY A 614 -7.30 -23.60 -33.49
CA GLY A 614 -6.84 -22.22 -33.34
C GLY A 614 -7.83 -21.07 -33.55
N LYS A 615 -8.59 -20.70 -32.50
CA LYS A 615 -8.94 -19.29 -32.26
C LYS A 615 -7.98 -18.70 -31.23
N GLY A 616 -6.87 -18.16 -31.72
CA GLY A 616 -6.06 -17.20 -30.97
C GLY A 616 -6.82 -15.90 -30.89
N GLY A 617 -7.48 -15.64 -29.75
CA GLY A 617 -7.88 -14.29 -29.39
C GLY A 617 -6.64 -13.55 -28.90
N ASP A 618 -6.29 -12.44 -29.57
CA ASP A 618 -5.30 -11.49 -29.07
C ASP A 618 -5.80 -10.92 -27.74
N LYS A 619 -5.40 -11.58 -26.64
CA LYS A 619 -5.45 -11.01 -25.30
C LYS A 619 -4.33 -9.99 -25.22
N ILE A 620 -4.68 -8.72 -25.36
CA ILE A 620 -3.80 -7.63 -24.94
C ILE A 620 -3.61 -7.81 -23.43
N LYS A 621 -2.45 -8.33 -23.01
CA LYS A 621 -2.03 -8.31 -21.61
C LYS A 621 -1.82 -6.85 -21.24
N PHE A 622 -2.59 -6.35 -20.29
CA PHE A 622 -2.16 -5.21 -19.48
C PHE A 622 -0.89 -5.66 -18.75
N GLN A 623 0.28 -5.29 -19.26
CA GLN A 623 1.51 -5.40 -18.50
C GLN A 623 1.51 -4.23 -17.51
N ILE A 624 0.89 -4.44 -16.35
CA ILE A 624 1.29 -3.70 -15.15
C ILE A 624 2.68 -4.25 -14.85
N THR A 625 3.71 -3.41 -14.94
CA THR A 625 5.08 -3.76 -14.58
C THR A 625 5.12 -3.99 -13.07
N ILE A 626 4.80 -5.21 -12.64
CA ILE A 626 5.14 -5.71 -11.32
C ILE A 626 6.56 -6.24 -11.48
N GLU A 627 7.53 -5.55 -10.89
CA GLU A 627 8.88 -6.09 -10.74
C GLU A 627 8.80 -7.31 -9.82
N GLU A 628 9.00 -8.50 -10.39
CA GLU A 628 9.42 -9.67 -9.62
C GLU A 628 10.93 -9.53 -9.39
N PRO A 629 11.44 -9.65 -8.16
CA PRO A 629 12.88 -9.63 -7.93
C PRO A 629 13.51 -10.86 -8.58
N GLU A 630 14.57 -10.64 -9.37
CA GLU A 630 15.33 -11.70 -10.03
C GLU A 630 15.88 -12.69 -8.97
N ASP A 631 15.50 -13.97 -9.11
CA ASP A 631 16.08 -15.07 -8.37
C ASP A 631 17.56 -15.26 -8.79
N ASP A 632 18.47 -14.99 -7.84
CA ASP A 632 19.91 -15.24 -7.97
C ASP A 632 20.19 -16.76 -7.94
N ASP A 633 19.91 -17.44 -9.04
CA ASP A 633 20.08 -18.89 -9.20
C ASP A 633 21.54 -19.21 -9.63
N ASN A 634 22.48 -19.03 -8.71
CA ASN A 634 23.88 -19.45 -8.91
C ASN A 634 24.03 -20.96 -8.68
N CYS A 635 23.73 -21.74 -9.73
CA CYS A 635 24.03 -23.17 -9.83
C CYS A 635 25.53 -23.47 -9.63
N ILE A 636 25.86 -24.14 -8.52
CA ILE A 636 27.14 -24.85 -8.37
C ILE A 636 27.08 -26.11 -9.24
N ARG A 637 27.80 -26.11 -10.36
CA ARG A 637 28.06 -27.29 -11.19
C ARG A 637 29.01 -28.25 -10.44
N GLU A 638 28.51 -29.41 -10.03
CA GLU A 638 29.34 -30.55 -9.66
C GLU A 638 29.85 -31.25 -10.95
N GLU A 639 31.17 -31.26 -11.14
CA GLU A 639 31.85 -32.11 -12.13
C GLU A 639 31.90 -33.56 -11.63
N SER A 640 31.48 -34.50 -12.49
CA SER A 640 31.77 -35.93 -12.33
C SER A 640 32.69 -36.42 -13.48
N PRO A 641 33.60 -37.37 -13.21
CA PRO A 641 34.78 -37.60 -14.04
C PRO A 641 34.48 -38.55 -15.21
N THR A 642 35.00 -38.22 -16.39
CA THR A 642 35.02 -39.12 -17.55
C THR A 642 36.19 -40.10 -17.46
N SER A 643 35.85 -41.38 -17.48
CA SER A 643 36.76 -42.50 -17.69
C SER A 643 37.17 -42.61 -19.16
N SER A 644 38.44 -42.94 -19.35
CA SER A 644 39.13 -43.35 -20.58
C SER A 644 38.39 -44.41 -21.40
N ASP A 645 38.42 -44.26 -22.74
CA ASP A 645 38.94 -45.28 -23.68
C ASP A 645 38.83 -44.77 -25.13
N GLY A 646 39.92 -44.95 -25.91
CA GLY A 646 39.92 -44.91 -27.39
C GLY A 646 40.62 -43.73 -28.04
#